data_AF-A0A2E2BWN1-F1
#
_entry.id   AF-A0A2E2BWN1-F1
#
_cell.length_a   1.000
_cell.length_b   1.000
_cell.length_c   1.000
_cell.angle_alpha   90.00
_cell.angle_beta   90.00
_cell.angle_gamma   90.00
#
_symmetry.space_group_name_H-M   'P 1'
#
loop_
_entity.id
_entity.type
_entity.pdbx_description
1 polymer ?
#
loop_
_entity_poly.entity_id
_entity_poly.type
_entity_poly.pdbx_seq_one_letter_code
_entity_poly.pdbx_strand_id
1 'polypeptide(L)'
;MSNFDQGIGYVFYPGIKQIVSANYSRSHGITPDVCQIEMAPQTLNASDSDYTPIEPDGYLLFQFDEFTNDARTGRTQILLQGCRPDRASVRQSATSKNWTIPIYDRRWKWKFGSFSGHWNVKKNGEIEPRKKKTPRQLADMCLEAMGEQNYDTRDLLDLEKKQSLPYRNQIFPEVHWDRIPPAQALNELVTPLGYRICLGWDDRVRIRKYGEGALLPTEDLMSGGFEANLPETPDSVTVLGGLTMHEVMWMLEAVGLDIDGEWRPIDHLSYRPKEGWKICSPGVFDEIKAPLEEIEAEKTSGAPVDKAKYLKLKEQYSLAIQTVYRCYRLKYPAGGKSESEYLRLNYDHYGESLAKAVDNGERRGDRDYDYRAESYDEARRELFKATKPVIPGPWKIDPRTGRRGDYVIEEFEQILPTFTTRAELGIDTYSGKLIRKPVEVTGIYFDETKGGNTLSMADRIYSVEGDKFSIIPELGIIRFNEPMFRFKKEKVKDKDGKTSKEEHEVPYPAELRALIATPLKNLVGEPARYEHKEELKSKYRTKPAPLPGGLKDNPRKLPGGTDTKAVIKNEIVLTYKTEYKLEKIYNDEFPDWFYVKEVTSNEEKENLKSQALAAIDVENLRITSEDSGSGVYAGLKKMELDGAIQQVAITRTTSDGMTTTISRNSEVNTIVPPFDQRQRDLALKELIKQQEQTVDKTQQPEDQ
;
A
#
# COMPACT_ATOMS: atom_id res chain seq x y z
N MET A 1 -41.54 -45.99 8.80
CA MET A 1 -40.89 -46.15 7.49
C MET A 1 -41.86 -45.57 6.47
N SER A 2 -41.62 -44.33 6.07
CA SER A 2 -42.51 -43.50 5.26
C SER A 2 -42.58 -44.02 3.82
N ASN A 3 -43.79 -44.04 3.25
CA ASN A 3 -44.00 -44.09 1.80
C ASN A 3 -43.23 -42.90 1.20
N PHE A 4 -42.07 -43.13 0.62
CA PHE A 4 -41.47 -42.13 -0.27
C PHE A 4 -42.32 -42.12 -1.53
N ASP A 5 -43.05 -41.02 -1.75
CA ASP A 5 -43.79 -40.77 -2.99
C ASP A 5 -42.82 -40.92 -4.18
N GLN A 6 -43.19 -41.76 -5.14
CA GLN A 6 -42.38 -42.03 -6.33
C GLN A 6 -42.52 -40.83 -7.28
N GLY A 7 -41.64 -39.83 -7.13
CA GLY A 7 -41.60 -38.70 -8.06
C GLY A 7 -40.70 -38.96 -9.26
N ILE A 8 -41.07 -38.45 -10.44
CA ILE A 8 -40.27 -38.56 -11.68
C ILE A 8 -39.67 -37.21 -12.02
N GLY A 9 -38.34 -37.15 -12.11
CA GLY A 9 -37.57 -35.97 -12.47
C GLY A 9 -37.17 -35.91 -13.94
N TYR A 10 -37.48 -34.80 -14.61
CA TYR A 10 -37.09 -34.51 -15.99
C TYR A 10 -36.16 -33.30 -16.06
N VAL A 11 -35.16 -33.38 -16.94
CA VAL A 11 -34.28 -32.26 -17.29
C VAL A 11 -34.28 -32.10 -18.80
N PHE A 12 -34.39 -30.86 -19.27
CA PHE A 12 -34.47 -30.55 -20.69
C PHE A 12 -33.55 -29.39 -21.06
N TYR A 13 -32.85 -29.53 -22.19
CA TYR A 13 -32.09 -28.47 -22.85
C TYR A 13 -32.31 -28.55 -24.38
N PRO A 14 -32.61 -27.43 -25.07
CA PRO A 14 -32.80 -27.42 -26.52
C PRO A 14 -31.63 -28.00 -27.30
N GLY A 15 -31.90 -29.03 -28.10
CA GLY A 15 -30.92 -29.70 -28.95
C GLY A 15 -30.16 -30.87 -28.30
N ILE A 16 -30.40 -31.15 -27.00
CA ILE A 16 -29.89 -32.36 -26.33
C ILE A 16 -31.00 -33.41 -26.31
N LYS A 17 -30.84 -34.50 -27.06
CA LYS A 17 -31.92 -35.50 -27.28
C LYS A 17 -32.22 -36.37 -26.05
N GLN A 18 -31.19 -36.86 -25.37
CA GLN A 18 -31.35 -37.82 -24.28
C GLN A 18 -30.40 -37.53 -23.13
N ILE A 19 -30.94 -36.94 -22.06
CA ILE A 19 -30.23 -36.66 -20.81
C ILE A 19 -30.34 -37.89 -19.91
N VAL A 20 -29.19 -38.43 -19.52
CA VAL A 20 -29.03 -39.60 -18.65
C VAL A 20 -29.03 -39.17 -17.19
N SER A 21 -28.21 -38.16 -16.86
CA SER A 21 -28.12 -37.58 -15.53
C SER A 21 -27.83 -36.09 -15.61
N ALA A 22 -28.15 -35.35 -14.57
CA ALA A 22 -27.84 -33.92 -14.48
C ALA A 22 -27.49 -33.55 -13.04
N ASN A 23 -26.43 -32.77 -12.87
CA ASN A 23 -26.07 -32.19 -11.58
C ASN A 23 -25.84 -30.69 -11.76
N TYR A 24 -26.68 -29.89 -11.12
CA TYR A 24 -26.63 -28.44 -11.16
C TYR A 24 -26.38 -27.89 -9.79
N SER A 25 -25.41 -27.00 -9.65
CA SER A 25 -25.15 -26.30 -8.39
C SER A 25 -25.33 -24.81 -8.59
N ARG A 26 -26.23 -24.20 -7.82
CA ARG A 26 -26.45 -22.77 -7.78
C ARG A 26 -25.81 -22.10 -6.57
N SER A 27 -25.01 -21.07 -6.78
CA SER A 27 -24.18 -20.44 -5.73
C SER A 27 -24.08 -18.91 -5.85
N HIS A 28 -23.62 -18.28 -4.76
CA HIS A 28 -23.34 -16.84 -4.73
C HIS A 28 -22.20 -16.40 -5.67
N GLY A 29 -22.29 -15.13 -6.05
CA GLY A 29 -21.24 -14.40 -6.73
C GLY A 29 -21.47 -14.25 -8.23
N ILE A 30 -20.39 -13.93 -8.92
CA ILE A 30 -20.38 -13.55 -10.34
C ILE A 30 -19.95 -14.67 -11.28
N THR A 31 -19.46 -15.77 -10.73
CA THR A 31 -19.07 -16.95 -11.51
C THR A 31 -20.34 -17.65 -11.98
N PRO A 32 -20.43 -18.06 -13.26
CA PRO A 32 -21.58 -18.82 -13.72
C PRO A 32 -21.71 -20.15 -12.98
N ASP A 33 -22.95 -20.48 -12.61
CA ASP A 33 -23.28 -21.82 -12.15
C ASP A 33 -23.12 -22.82 -13.28
N VAL A 34 -22.88 -24.07 -12.92
CA VAL A 34 -22.65 -25.16 -13.87
C VAL A 34 -23.69 -26.25 -13.66
N CYS A 35 -24.39 -26.61 -14.73
CA CYS A 35 -25.09 -27.88 -14.84
C CYS A 35 -24.22 -28.85 -15.62
N GLN A 36 -23.72 -29.89 -14.97
CA GLN A 36 -23.11 -31.02 -15.66
C GLN A 36 -24.20 -31.96 -16.14
N ILE A 37 -24.40 -32.03 -17.46
CA ILE A 37 -25.31 -32.98 -18.09
C ILE A 37 -24.52 -34.17 -18.60
N GLU A 38 -24.92 -35.37 -18.22
CA GLU A 38 -24.53 -36.59 -18.88
C GLU A 38 -25.60 -36.97 -19.89
N MET A 39 -25.21 -37.22 -21.14
CA MET A 39 -26.13 -37.54 -22.21
C MET A 39 -25.66 -38.73 -23.04
N ALA A 40 -26.61 -39.38 -23.70
CA ALA A 40 -26.30 -40.36 -24.73
C ALA A 40 -25.67 -39.66 -25.95
N PRO A 41 -24.73 -40.31 -26.65
CA PRO A 41 -24.10 -39.72 -27.85
C PRO A 41 -25.15 -39.43 -28.92
N GLN A 42 -25.06 -38.26 -29.54
CA GLN A 42 -25.87 -37.88 -30.70
C GLN A 42 -24.95 -37.44 -31.86
N THR A 43 -25.45 -37.47 -33.09
CA THR A 43 -24.65 -37.01 -34.24
C THR A 43 -24.45 -35.49 -34.22
N LEU A 44 -23.23 -35.05 -34.51
CA LEU A 44 -22.85 -33.64 -34.72
C LEU A 44 -22.66 -33.31 -36.21
N ASN A 45 -22.84 -34.29 -37.10
CA ASN A 45 -22.72 -34.10 -38.53
C ASN A 45 -24.03 -33.50 -39.07
N ALA A 46 -23.97 -32.26 -39.56
CA ALA A 46 -25.13 -31.55 -40.11
C ALA A 46 -25.79 -32.26 -41.31
N SER A 47 -25.10 -33.24 -41.92
CA SER A 47 -25.63 -34.02 -43.04
C SER A 47 -26.49 -35.22 -42.61
N ASP A 48 -26.42 -35.64 -41.34
CA ASP A 48 -27.18 -36.79 -40.85
C ASP A 48 -28.64 -36.40 -40.56
N SER A 49 -29.59 -37.28 -40.90
CA SER A 49 -31.03 -37.04 -40.65
C SER A 49 -31.38 -36.88 -39.17
N ASP A 50 -30.56 -37.45 -38.29
CA ASP A 50 -30.70 -37.38 -36.84
C ASP A 50 -29.94 -36.20 -36.23
N TYR A 51 -29.41 -35.28 -37.02
CA TYR A 51 -28.75 -34.07 -36.51
C TYR A 51 -29.75 -33.14 -35.86
N THR A 52 -29.42 -32.68 -34.65
CA THR A 52 -30.14 -31.58 -33.99
C THR A 52 -29.08 -30.65 -33.42
N PRO A 53 -29.02 -29.39 -33.89
CA PRO A 53 -28.04 -28.44 -33.37
C PRO A 53 -28.33 -28.19 -31.89
N ILE A 54 -27.26 -28.20 -31.08
CA ILE A 54 -27.36 -27.78 -29.68
C ILE A 54 -27.41 -26.26 -29.68
N GLU A 55 -28.46 -25.70 -29.10
CA GLU A 55 -28.63 -24.24 -29.05
C GLU A 55 -27.51 -23.62 -28.21
N PRO A 56 -26.79 -22.59 -28.71
CA PRO A 56 -25.71 -21.96 -27.96
C PRO A 56 -26.20 -20.98 -26.88
N ASP A 57 -27.44 -20.46 -27.01
CA ASP A 57 -28.10 -19.58 -26.03
C ASP A 57 -29.52 -20.10 -25.76
N GLY A 58 -29.59 -21.24 -25.06
CA GLY A 58 -30.82 -21.97 -24.78
C GLY A 58 -31.36 -21.74 -23.36
N TYR A 59 -32.16 -22.68 -22.89
CA TYR A 59 -32.69 -22.70 -21.52
C TYR A 59 -32.59 -24.10 -20.91
N LEU A 60 -32.46 -24.16 -19.59
CA LEU A 60 -32.46 -25.41 -18.84
C LEU A 60 -33.75 -25.49 -18.02
N LEU A 61 -34.53 -26.55 -18.22
CA LEU A 61 -35.77 -26.80 -17.48
C LEU A 61 -35.60 -28.04 -16.61
N PHE A 62 -35.73 -27.86 -15.29
CA PHE A 62 -35.91 -28.95 -14.33
C PHE A 62 -37.40 -29.05 -14.02
N GLN A 63 -37.95 -30.26 -14.10
CA GLN A 63 -39.32 -30.55 -13.75
C GLN A 63 -39.38 -31.80 -12.87
N PHE A 64 -40.22 -31.76 -11.85
CA PHE A 64 -40.49 -32.89 -10.96
C PHE A 64 -41.99 -33.05 -10.81
N ASP A 65 -42.49 -34.24 -11.14
CA ASP A 65 -43.90 -34.62 -10.97
C ASP A 65 -44.01 -35.57 -9.77
N GLU A 66 -44.80 -35.18 -8.76
CA GLU A 66 -45.07 -35.96 -7.55
C GLU A 66 -46.27 -36.89 -7.78
N PHE A 67 -46.17 -38.14 -7.31
CA PHE A 67 -47.24 -39.13 -7.43
C PHE A 67 -47.55 -39.77 -6.08
N THR A 68 -48.84 -39.89 -5.79
CA THR A 68 -49.35 -40.67 -4.64
C THR A 68 -50.41 -41.64 -5.17
N ASN A 69 -50.23 -42.94 -4.95
CA ASN A 69 -51.11 -44.01 -5.47
C ASN A 69 -51.38 -43.88 -6.99
N ASP A 70 -50.31 -43.74 -7.80
CA ASP A 70 -50.34 -43.60 -9.26
C ASP A 70 -51.06 -42.35 -9.82
N ALA A 71 -51.54 -41.44 -8.97
CA ALA A 71 -52.10 -40.17 -9.37
C ALA A 71 -51.08 -39.03 -9.16
N ARG A 72 -50.92 -38.16 -10.17
CA ARG A 72 -50.07 -36.97 -10.05
C ARG A 72 -50.67 -35.99 -9.05
N THR A 73 -49.98 -35.75 -7.95
CA THR A 73 -50.41 -34.87 -6.85
C THR A 73 -49.81 -33.47 -6.94
N GLY A 74 -48.62 -33.34 -7.51
CA GLY A 74 -47.89 -32.07 -7.61
C GLY A 74 -47.01 -31.98 -8.86
N ARG A 75 -46.69 -30.74 -9.27
CA ARG A 75 -45.69 -30.45 -10.32
C ARG A 75 -44.87 -29.24 -9.90
N THR A 76 -43.56 -29.40 -9.84
CA THR A 76 -42.60 -28.33 -9.58
C THR A 76 -41.71 -28.12 -10.80
N GLN A 77 -41.49 -26.87 -11.19
CA GLN A 77 -40.66 -26.52 -12.35
C GLN A 77 -39.70 -25.38 -12.02
N ILE A 78 -38.47 -25.50 -12.53
CA ILE A 78 -37.44 -24.47 -12.47
C ILE A 78 -36.92 -24.26 -13.90
N LEU A 79 -37.12 -23.05 -14.42
CA LEU A 79 -36.65 -22.63 -15.73
C LEU A 79 -35.48 -21.66 -15.60
N LEU A 80 -34.37 -21.95 -16.26
CA LEU A 80 -33.18 -21.10 -16.34
C LEU A 80 -33.00 -20.66 -17.79
N GLN A 81 -33.06 -19.35 -18.04
CA GLN A 81 -32.89 -18.80 -19.39
C GLN A 81 -31.45 -18.33 -19.63
N GLY A 82 -31.07 -18.20 -20.91
CA GLY A 82 -29.76 -17.69 -21.31
C GLY A 82 -28.60 -18.64 -21.00
N CYS A 83 -28.89 -19.93 -20.93
CA CYS A 83 -27.92 -20.97 -20.59
C CYS A 83 -27.07 -21.34 -21.80
N ARG A 84 -25.77 -21.54 -21.61
CA ARG A 84 -24.83 -21.84 -22.70
C ARG A 84 -24.03 -23.12 -22.44
N PRO A 85 -24.07 -24.12 -23.33
CA PRO A 85 -23.18 -25.26 -23.27
C PRO A 85 -21.74 -24.82 -23.57
N ASP A 86 -20.81 -25.42 -22.86
CA ASP A 86 -19.37 -25.27 -23.09
C ASP A 86 -18.80 -26.56 -23.70
N ARG A 87 -17.51 -26.84 -23.49
CA ARG A 87 -16.83 -27.94 -24.18
C ARG A 87 -17.28 -29.29 -23.63
N ALA A 88 -17.86 -30.12 -24.51
CA ALA A 88 -18.20 -31.50 -24.20
C ALA A 88 -16.96 -32.37 -23.97
N SER A 89 -17.00 -33.19 -22.93
CA SER A 89 -16.03 -34.26 -22.63
C SER A 89 -16.66 -35.60 -23.04
N VAL A 90 -15.97 -36.37 -23.88
CA VAL A 90 -16.41 -37.72 -24.29
C VAL A 90 -15.68 -38.75 -23.46
N ARG A 91 -16.41 -39.59 -22.71
CA ARG A 91 -15.87 -40.78 -22.06
C ARG A 91 -16.35 -42.02 -22.80
N GLN A 92 -15.40 -42.85 -23.22
CA GLN A 92 -15.67 -44.13 -23.87
C GLN A 92 -15.15 -45.25 -22.98
N SER A 93 -16.05 -46.13 -22.55
CA SER A 93 -15.73 -47.39 -21.89
C SER A 93 -15.92 -48.56 -22.86
N ALA A 94 -15.59 -49.77 -22.45
CA ALA A 94 -15.81 -50.98 -23.25
C ALA A 94 -17.30 -51.26 -23.52
N THR A 95 -18.21 -50.72 -22.69
CA THR A 95 -19.65 -51.03 -22.71
C THR A 95 -20.56 -49.82 -22.92
N SER A 96 -20.04 -48.59 -22.79
CA SER A 96 -20.81 -47.35 -22.96
C SER A 96 -19.96 -46.20 -23.50
N LYS A 97 -20.59 -45.31 -24.25
CA LYS A 97 -20.02 -44.02 -24.64
C LYS A 97 -20.94 -42.96 -24.08
N ASN A 98 -20.48 -42.15 -23.14
CA ASN A 98 -21.27 -41.10 -22.49
C ASN A 98 -20.61 -39.74 -22.74
N TRP A 99 -21.43 -38.73 -23.00
CA TRP A 99 -20.97 -37.35 -23.19
C TRP A 99 -21.31 -36.54 -21.95
N THR A 100 -20.34 -35.82 -21.42
CA THR A 100 -20.52 -34.89 -20.32
C THR A 100 -20.39 -33.47 -20.85
N ILE A 101 -21.46 -32.68 -20.77
CA ILE A 101 -21.50 -31.30 -21.24
C ILE A 101 -21.77 -30.38 -20.05
N PRO A 102 -20.84 -29.49 -19.69
CA PRO A 102 -21.12 -28.42 -18.76
C PRO A 102 -21.97 -27.34 -19.45
N ILE A 103 -23.06 -26.95 -18.81
CA ILE A 103 -23.94 -25.85 -19.24
C ILE A 103 -23.86 -24.75 -18.20
N TYR A 104 -23.44 -23.56 -18.62
CA TYR A 104 -23.37 -22.38 -17.77
C TYR A 104 -24.72 -21.66 -17.72
N ASP A 105 -25.06 -21.09 -16.57
CA ASP A 105 -26.17 -20.13 -16.45
C ASP A 105 -25.85 -18.79 -17.13
N ARG A 106 -26.84 -17.89 -17.23
CA ARG A 106 -26.71 -16.60 -17.92
C ARG A 106 -25.54 -15.72 -17.47
N ARG A 107 -24.95 -15.94 -16.29
CA ARG A 107 -23.79 -15.17 -15.81
C ARG A 107 -22.53 -15.44 -16.63
N TRP A 108 -22.53 -16.43 -17.55
CA TRP A 108 -21.47 -16.54 -18.55
C TRP A 108 -21.30 -15.25 -19.36
N LYS A 109 -22.37 -14.44 -19.49
CA LYS A 109 -22.36 -13.12 -20.15
C LYS A 109 -21.64 -12.05 -19.33
N TRP A 110 -21.57 -12.21 -17.99
CA TRP A 110 -21.04 -11.21 -17.05
C TRP A 110 -19.53 -11.02 -17.11
N LYS A 111 -18.80 -11.97 -17.72
CA LYS A 111 -17.36 -11.83 -17.97
C LYS A 111 -17.03 -10.85 -19.09
N PHE A 112 -18.03 -10.41 -19.86
CA PHE A 112 -17.87 -9.47 -20.95
C PHE A 112 -18.32 -8.06 -20.55
N GLY A 113 -17.92 -7.08 -21.36
CA GLY A 113 -18.12 -5.67 -21.06
C GLY A 113 -16.90 -5.03 -20.41
N SER A 114 -16.92 -3.71 -20.36
CA SER A 114 -15.85 -2.90 -19.77
C SER A 114 -16.50 -1.72 -19.08
N PHE A 115 -16.18 -1.52 -17.82
CA PHE A 115 -16.63 -0.40 -17.03
C PHE A 115 -15.45 0.40 -16.53
N SER A 116 -15.57 1.73 -16.55
CA SER A 116 -14.48 2.61 -16.16
C SER A 116 -15.00 3.84 -15.48
N GLY A 117 -14.28 4.27 -14.44
CA GLY A 117 -14.54 5.50 -13.74
C GLY A 117 -13.88 5.51 -12.36
N HIS A 118 -13.87 6.68 -11.77
CA HIS A 118 -13.28 6.92 -10.45
C HIS A 118 -14.31 7.71 -9.64
N TRP A 119 -14.88 7.08 -8.61
CA TRP A 119 -15.95 7.66 -7.78
C TRP A 119 -15.53 7.73 -6.32
N ASN A 120 -16.25 8.57 -5.58
CA ASN A 120 -15.96 8.89 -4.19
C ASN A 120 -14.50 9.30 -3.95
N VAL A 121 -13.90 9.91 -4.97
CA VAL A 121 -12.53 10.44 -4.91
C VAL A 121 -12.49 11.47 -3.80
N LYS A 122 -11.63 11.23 -2.82
CA LYS A 122 -11.40 12.18 -1.76
C LYS A 122 -10.45 13.25 -2.26
N LYS A 123 -10.90 14.50 -2.17
CA LYS A 123 -10.08 15.70 -2.33
C LYS A 123 -10.14 16.43 -0.99
N ASN A 124 -9.02 16.60 -0.30
CA ASN A 124 -8.93 17.20 1.04
C ASN A 124 -9.68 16.42 2.14
N GLY A 125 -9.76 15.08 2.05
CA GLY A 125 -10.58 14.28 2.96
C GLY A 125 -12.09 14.37 2.72
N GLU A 126 -12.54 15.34 1.92
CA GLU A 126 -13.92 15.45 1.48
C GLU A 126 -14.12 14.73 0.15
N ILE A 127 -15.26 14.07 0.01
CA ILE A 127 -15.60 13.42 -1.25
C ILE A 127 -15.98 14.50 -2.27
N GLU A 128 -15.35 14.49 -3.45
CA GLU A 128 -15.68 15.40 -4.54
C GLU A 128 -17.20 15.33 -4.82
N PRO A 129 -17.96 16.44 -4.64
CA PRO A 129 -19.43 16.39 -4.67
C PRO A 129 -20.00 15.81 -5.98
N ARG A 130 -19.33 16.08 -7.11
CA ARG A 130 -19.72 15.56 -8.44
C ARG A 130 -19.53 14.05 -8.59
N LYS A 131 -18.59 13.48 -7.84
CA LYS A 131 -18.23 12.05 -7.88
C LYS A 131 -18.77 11.26 -6.69
N LYS A 132 -19.52 11.91 -5.80
CA LYS A 132 -20.14 11.29 -4.64
C LYS A 132 -21.25 10.34 -5.08
N LYS A 133 -21.07 9.04 -4.79
CA LYS A 133 -22.02 7.98 -5.12
C LYS A 133 -22.15 7.00 -3.96
N THR A 134 -23.39 6.63 -3.60
CA THR A 134 -23.62 5.61 -2.58
C THR A 134 -23.24 4.22 -3.11
N PRO A 135 -22.99 3.22 -2.23
CA PRO A 135 -22.76 1.85 -2.64
C PRO A 135 -23.88 1.31 -3.54
N ARG A 136 -25.13 1.69 -3.25
CA ARG A 136 -26.28 1.32 -4.08
C ARG A 136 -26.20 1.92 -5.48
N GLN A 137 -25.92 3.21 -5.61
CA GLN A 137 -25.78 3.87 -6.90
C GLN A 137 -24.65 3.26 -7.73
N LEU A 138 -23.50 2.95 -7.09
CA LEU A 138 -22.39 2.29 -7.76
C LEU A 138 -22.77 0.87 -8.20
N ALA A 139 -23.53 0.14 -7.38
CA ALA A 139 -24.02 -1.19 -7.73
C ALA A 139 -25.01 -1.17 -8.90
N ASP A 140 -25.97 -0.24 -8.88
CA ASP A 140 -26.93 -0.02 -9.97
C ASP A 140 -26.19 0.28 -11.28
N MET A 141 -25.20 1.17 -11.25
CA MET A 141 -24.36 1.49 -12.42
C MET A 141 -23.61 0.27 -12.97
N CYS A 142 -23.09 -0.61 -12.11
CA CYS A 142 -22.44 -1.84 -12.55
C CYS A 142 -23.44 -2.82 -13.19
N LEU A 143 -24.63 -2.99 -12.60
CA LEU A 143 -25.68 -3.88 -13.11
C LEU A 143 -26.22 -3.40 -14.46
N GLU A 144 -26.42 -2.08 -14.61
CA GLU A 144 -26.78 -1.45 -15.89
C GLU A 144 -25.69 -1.69 -16.95
N ALA A 145 -24.41 -1.51 -16.58
CA ALA A 145 -23.28 -1.77 -17.48
C ALA A 145 -23.12 -3.25 -17.87
N MET A 146 -23.61 -4.18 -17.04
CA MET A 146 -23.70 -5.61 -17.37
C MET A 146 -24.85 -5.94 -18.32
N GLY A 147 -25.79 -5.01 -18.52
CA GLY A 147 -27.02 -5.23 -19.29
C GLY A 147 -28.13 -5.94 -18.50
N GLU A 148 -28.02 -6.01 -17.17
CA GLU A 148 -29.07 -6.58 -16.32
C GLU A 148 -30.22 -5.59 -16.16
N GLN A 149 -31.43 -6.00 -16.53
CA GLN A 149 -32.63 -5.15 -16.44
C GLN A 149 -33.46 -5.42 -15.18
N ASN A 150 -33.39 -6.64 -14.65
CA ASN A 150 -34.18 -7.10 -13.52
C ASN A 150 -33.29 -7.35 -12.31
N TYR A 151 -33.11 -6.32 -11.47
CA TYR A 151 -32.28 -6.44 -10.26
C TYR A 151 -32.92 -5.83 -9.00
N ASP A 152 -32.37 -6.15 -7.83
CA ASP A 152 -32.74 -5.63 -6.52
C ASP A 152 -31.51 -5.25 -5.70
N THR A 153 -31.37 -3.97 -5.38
CA THR A 153 -30.30 -3.41 -4.56
C THR A 153 -30.81 -2.83 -3.24
N ARG A 154 -32.05 -3.17 -2.82
CA ARG A 154 -32.68 -2.60 -1.62
C ARG A 154 -31.91 -2.88 -0.34
N ASP A 155 -31.26 -4.04 -0.18
CA ASP A 155 -30.54 -4.37 1.06
C ASP A 155 -29.34 -3.43 1.29
N LEU A 156 -28.79 -2.82 0.23
CA LEU A 156 -27.74 -1.80 0.36
C LEU A 156 -28.25 -0.49 0.97
N LEU A 157 -29.58 -0.27 1.07
CA LEU A 157 -30.16 0.86 1.80
C LEU A 157 -29.74 0.87 3.27
N ASP A 158 -29.43 -0.28 3.84
CA ASP A 158 -28.98 -0.35 5.22
C ASP A 158 -27.63 0.34 5.40
N LEU A 159 -26.79 0.43 4.36
CA LEU A 159 -25.55 1.22 4.38
C LEU A 159 -25.80 2.74 4.19
N GLU A 160 -26.99 3.12 3.75
CA GLU A 160 -27.40 4.51 3.52
C GLU A 160 -28.18 5.12 4.69
N LYS A 161 -28.83 4.29 5.52
CA LYS A 161 -29.56 4.72 6.71
C LYS A 161 -28.60 4.94 7.88
N LYS A 162 -28.68 6.10 8.54
CA LYS A 162 -27.87 6.46 9.72
C LYS A 162 -28.00 5.51 10.94
N GLN A 163 -28.94 4.57 10.92
CA GLN A 163 -29.37 3.81 12.10
C GLN A 163 -28.71 2.43 12.28
N SER A 164 -28.15 1.84 11.22
CA SER A 164 -27.68 0.44 11.22
C SER A 164 -26.22 0.27 11.65
N LEU A 165 -25.40 1.31 11.53
CA LEU A 165 -23.97 1.25 11.83
C LEU A 165 -23.65 2.14 13.04
N PRO A 166 -23.19 1.56 14.16
CA PRO A 166 -22.97 2.30 15.40
C PRO A 166 -21.97 3.46 15.29
N TYR A 167 -21.13 3.48 14.25
CA TYR A 167 -20.01 4.42 14.13
C TYR A 167 -19.99 5.26 12.83
N ARG A 168 -21.02 5.18 11.95
CA ARG A 168 -21.03 5.94 10.68
C ARG A 168 -22.40 6.46 10.26
N ASN A 169 -22.43 7.72 9.82
CA ASN A 169 -23.52 8.27 9.00
C ASN A 169 -23.15 8.08 7.51
N GLN A 170 -23.61 6.99 6.88
CA GLN A 170 -23.40 6.64 5.46
C GLN A 170 -21.96 6.23 5.07
N ILE A 171 -21.85 5.15 4.28
CA ILE A 171 -20.58 4.66 3.72
C ILE A 171 -20.44 5.12 2.26
N PHE A 172 -19.25 5.60 1.89
CA PHE A 172 -18.90 5.99 0.51
C PHE A 172 -17.50 5.44 0.16
N PRO A 173 -17.39 4.20 -0.38
CA PRO A 173 -16.11 3.61 -0.71
C PRO A 173 -15.51 4.30 -1.95
N GLU A 174 -14.24 4.71 -1.88
CA GLU A 174 -13.50 5.15 -3.06
C GLU A 174 -13.25 3.94 -3.96
N VAL A 175 -13.64 4.06 -5.23
CA VAL A 175 -13.47 2.99 -6.23
C VAL A 175 -12.86 3.57 -7.49
N HIS A 176 -11.79 2.93 -7.97
CA HIS A 176 -11.11 3.27 -9.21
C HIS A 176 -11.14 2.05 -10.13
N TRP A 177 -11.94 2.14 -11.19
CA TRP A 177 -12.14 1.09 -12.17
C TRP A 177 -11.59 1.54 -13.51
N ASP A 178 -10.62 0.82 -14.05
CA ASP A 178 -10.07 1.04 -15.39
C ASP A 178 -10.28 -0.21 -16.23
N ARG A 179 -11.18 -0.11 -17.21
CA ARG A 179 -11.56 -1.17 -18.16
C ARG A 179 -11.80 -2.56 -17.54
N ILE A 180 -12.40 -2.58 -16.34
CA ILE A 180 -12.69 -3.80 -15.60
C ILE A 180 -14.05 -4.37 -16.02
N PRO A 181 -14.25 -5.71 -16.05
CA PRO A 181 -15.59 -6.27 -16.21
C PRO A 181 -16.54 -5.76 -15.12
N PRO A 182 -17.74 -5.24 -15.45
CA PRO A 182 -18.59 -4.62 -14.45
C PRO A 182 -19.08 -5.58 -13.35
N ALA A 183 -19.19 -6.88 -13.63
CA ALA A 183 -19.48 -7.87 -12.60
C ALA A 183 -18.35 -7.99 -11.57
N GLN A 184 -17.10 -7.91 -12.02
CA GLN A 184 -15.95 -7.90 -11.13
C GLN A 184 -15.92 -6.63 -10.28
N ALA A 185 -16.13 -5.45 -10.88
CA ALA A 185 -16.27 -4.19 -10.15
C ALA A 185 -17.38 -4.24 -9.09
N LEU A 186 -18.54 -4.81 -9.42
CA LEU A 186 -19.63 -5.01 -8.48
C LEU A 186 -19.23 -5.93 -7.32
N ASN A 187 -18.57 -7.05 -7.61
CA ASN A 187 -18.11 -7.99 -6.59
C ASN A 187 -17.07 -7.36 -5.65
N GLU A 188 -16.11 -6.62 -6.19
CA GLU A 188 -15.10 -5.87 -5.43
C GLU A 188 -15.71 -4.76 -4.57
N LEU A 189 -16.83 -4.17 -5.01
CA LEU A 189 -17.57 -3.18 -4.22
C LEU A 189 -18.30 -3.83 -3.04
N VAL A 190 -19.07 -4.89 -3.28
CA VAL A 190 -20.06 -5.39 -2.31
C VAL A 190 -19.50 -6.43 -1.34
N THR A 191 -18.52 -7.24 -1.77
CA THR A 191 -17.90 -8.26 -0.93
C THR A 191 -17.21 -7.68 0.31
N PRO A 192 -16.39 -6.63 0.20
CA PRO A 192 -15.81 -5.98 1.38
C PRO A 192 -16.87 -5.37 2.29
N LEU A 193 -18.03 -4.98 1.76
CA LEU A 193 -19.11 -4.41 2.56
C LEU A 193 -19.96 -5.47 3.29
N GLY A 194 -19.63 -6.75 3.17
CA GLY A 194 -20.39 -7.84 3.80
C GLY A 194 -21.66 -8.23 3.02
N TYR A 195 -21.72 -7.96 1.71
CA TYR A 195 -22.83 -8.34 0.85
C TYR A 195 -22.38 -9.31 -0.25
N ARG A 196 -23.32 -10.06 -0.78
CA ARG A 196 -23.13 -11.02 -1.87
C ARG A 196 -24.12 -10.76 -3.00
N ILE A 197 -23.70 -11.13 -4.21
CA ILE A 197 -24.54 -11.10 -5.41
C ILE A 197 -25.20 -12.47 -5.54
N CYS A 198 -26.53 -12.49 -5.65
CA CYS A 198 -27.33 -13.71 -5.69
C CYS A 198 -28.24 -13.67 -6.94
N LEU A 199 -28.19 -14.71 -7.77
CA LEU A 199 -29.12 -14.87 -8.89
C LEU A 199 -30.30 -15.74 -8.45
N GLY A 200 -31.51 -15.16 -8.42
CA GLY A 200 -32.72 -15.88 -8.02
C GLY A 200 -33.25 -16.85 -9.07
N TRP A 201 -34.21 -17.69 -8.68
CA TRP A 201 -34.93 -18.56 -9.63
C TRP A 201 -36.00 -17.83 -10.44
N ASP A 202 -36.34 -16.61 -10.04
CA ASP A 202 -37.20 -15.69 -10.79
C ASP A 202 -36.44 -14.81 -11.77
N ASP A 203 -35.19 -15.19 -12.09
CA ASP A 203 -34.35 -14.52 -13.08
C ASP A 203 -33.97 -13.07 -12.68
N ARG A 204 -34.08 -12.76 -11.39
CA ARG A 204 -33.74 -11.45 -10.80
C ARG A 204 -32.41 -11.50 -10.04
N VAL A 205 -31.52 -10.56 -10.32
CA VAL A 205 -30.25 -10.39 -9.57
C VAL A 205 -30.53 -9.63 -8.27
N ARG A 206 -30.04 -10.13 -7.14
CA ARG A 206 -30.21 -9.49 -5.83
C ARG A 206 -28.85 -9.30 -5.17
N ILE A 207 -28.74 -8.23 -4.40
CA ILE A 207 -27.62 -8.05 -3.47
C ILE A 207 -28.15 -8.30 -2.06
N ARG A 208 -27.55 -9.25 -1.36
CA ARG A 208 -28.01 -9.72 -0.04
C ARG A 208 -26.89 -9.63 0.98
N LYS A 209 -27.23 -9.34 2.24
CA LYS A 209 -26.24 -9.24 3.33
C LYS A 209 -25.76 -10.63 3.73
N TYR A 210 -24.46 -10.85 3.77
CA TYR A 210 -23.87 -12.16 4.09
C TYR A 210 -24.32 -12.66 5.46
N GLY A 211 -24.71 -13.93 5.54
CA GLY A 211 -25.14 -14.59 6.77
C GLY A 211 -26.61 -14.43 7.13
N GLU A 212 -27.32 -13.46 6.54
CA GLU A 212 -28.71 -13.15 6.89
C GLU A 212 -29.70 -13.71 5.87
N GLY A 213 -30.66 -14.51 6.32
CA GLY A 213 -31.60 -15.14 5.42
C GLY A 213 -32.44 -16.24 6.07
N ALA A 214 -33.09 -17.03 5.23
CA ALA A 214 -33.95 -18.11 5.63
C ALA A 214 -33.20 -19.24 6.34
N LEU A 215 -33.92 -19.97 7.18
CA LEU A 215 -33.47 -21.23 7.76
C LEU A 215 -33.62 -22.36 6.74
N LEU A 216 -32.89 -23.45 6.95
CA LEU A 216 -33.05 -24.67 6.17
C LEU A 216 -34.47 -25.24 6.37
N PRO A 217 -35.16 -25.67 5.29
CA PRO A 217 -36.44 -26.35 5.42
C PRO A 217 -36.33 -27.59 6.30
N THR A 218 -37.38 -27.88 7.08
CA THR A 218 -37.46 -29.08 7.91
C THR A 218 -38.28 -30.21 7.26
N GLU A 219 -39.10 -29.88 6.28
CA GLU A 219 -39.92 -30.83 5.51
C GLU A 219 -39.09 -31.58 4.46
N ASP A 220 -39.39 -32.85 4.24
CA ASP A 220 -38.75 -33.74 3.25
C ASP A 220 -37.22 -33.86 3.36
N LEU A 221 -36.68 -33.57 4.53
CA LEU A 221 -35.26 -33.71 4.84
C LEU A 221 -34.90 -35.20 4.91
N MET A 222 -34.09 -35.66 3.95
CA MET A 222 -33.56 -37.03 3.93
C MET A 222 -32.34 -37.18 4.83
N SER A 223 -31.45 -36.17 4.81
CA SER A 223 -30.26 -36.12 5.65
C SER A 223 -29.85 -34.67 5.87
N GLY A 224 -29.47 -34.32 7.10
CA GLY A 224 -28.94 -33.00 7.44
C GLY A 224 -27.61 -33.11 8.17
N GLY A 225 -26.68 -32.22 7.86
CA GLY A 225 -25.44 -32.00 8.59
C GLY A 225 -25.45 -30.61 9.21
N PHE A 226 -25.25 -30.54 10.52
CA PHE A 226 -24.97 -29.27 11.20
C PHE A 226 -23.46 -29.14 11.32
N GLU A 227 -22.89 -28.13 10.70
CA GLU A 227 -21.48 -27.80 10.85
C GLU A 227 -21.42 -26.49 11.64
N ALA A 228 -20.97 -26.55 12.90
CA ALA A 228 -20.73 -25.35 13.67
C ALA A 228 -19.38 -24.75 13.23
N ASN A 229 -19.37 -23.88 12.23
CA ASN A 229 -18.20 -23.07 11.93
C ASN A 229 -18.13 -21.92 12.94
N LEU A 230 -17.40 -22.13 14.03
CA LEU A 230 -17.17 -21.10 15.04
C LEU A 230 -16.21 -20.05 14.45
N PRO A 231 -16.63 -18.79 14.26
CA PRO A 231 -15.75 -17.80 13.67
C PRO A 231 -14.52 -17.55 14.56
N GLU A 232 -13.35 -17.49 13.95
CA GLU A 232 -12.13 -17.03 14.61
C GLU A 232 -12.25 -15.52 14.86
N THR A 233 -12.75 -15.14 16.04
CA THR A 233 -12.96 -13.73 16.38
C THR A 233 -11.73 -13.16 17.09
N PRO A 234 -11.08 -12.11 16.54
CA PRO A 234 -9.97 -11.46 17.23
C PRO A 234 -10.46 -10.67 18.46
N ASP A 235 -9.60 -10.39 19.43
CA ASP A 235 -9.99 -9.54 20.57
C ASP A 235 -10.10 -8.05 20.20
N SER A 236 -9.33 -7.63 19.19
CA SER A 236 -9.31 -6.28 18.68
C SER A 236 -9.00 -6.21 17.19
N VAL A 237 -9.46 -5.14 16.55
CA VAL A 237 -9.12 -4.81 15.17
C VAL A 237 -8.26 -3.55 15.20
N THR A 238 -7.08 -3.63 14.59
CA THR A 238 -6.14 -2.53 14.48
C THR A 238 -6.04 -2.11 13.02
N VAL A 239 -6.33 -0.84 12.74
CA VAL A 239 -6.03 -0.23 11.44
C VAL A 239 -4.64 0.37 11.52
N LEU A 240 -3.74 -0.15 10.68
CA LEU A 240 -2.42 0.43 10.47
C LEU A 240 -2.45 1.25 9.18
N GLY A 241 -2.27 2.56 9.35
CA GLY A 241 -2.07 3.49 8.26
C GLY A 241 -0.69 3.37 7.60
N GLY A 242 -0.49 4.21 6.60
CA GLY A 242 0.82 4.49 6.00
C GLY A 242 1.76 5.21 6.96
N LEU A 243 2.94 5.54 6.44
CA LEU A 243 3.98 6.25 7.20
C LEU A 243 3.50 7.64 7.59
N THR A 244 3.78 8.04 8.82
CA THR A 244 3.57 9.42 9.24
C THR A 244 4.66 10.31 8.63
N MET A 245 4.25 11.34 7.89
CA MET A 245 5.15 12.26 7.18
C MET A 245 5.15 13.64 7.84
N HIS A 246 6.33 14.22 8.03
CA HIS A 246 6.51 15.57 8.53
C HIS A 246 7.20 16.43 7.47
N GLU A 247 6.60 17.52 7.03
CA GLU A 247 7.32 18.52 6.24
C GLU A 247 8.27 19.27 7.16
N VAL A 248 9.58 19.14 6.92
CA VAL A 248 10.62 19.70 7.78
C VAL A 248 11.60 20.48 6.94
N MET A 249 11.90 21.70 7.37
CA MET A 249 13.00 22.49 6.84
C MET A 249 14.30 22.04 7.49
N TRP A 250 15.20 21.46 6.70
CA TRP A 250 16.52 21.01 7.11
C TRP A 250 17.56 22.07 6.81
N MET A 251 18.42 22.39 7.77
CA MET A 251 19.67 23.10 7.51
C MET A 251 20.60 22.16 6.73
N LEU A 252 21.35 22.70 5.78
CA LEU A 252 22.32 21.94 4.99
C LEU A 252 23.75 22.25 5.43
N GLU A 253 24.62 21.25 5.32
CA GLU A 253 26.06 21.37 5.54
C GLU A 253 26.82 20.99 4.27
N ALA A 254 27.78 21.81 3.85
CA ALA A 254 28.61 21.49 2.69
C ALA A 254 29.50 20.28 2.98
N VAL A 255 29.46 19.30 2.08
CA VAL A 255 30.22 18.05 2.15
C VAL A 255 30.95 17.76 0.86
N GLY A 256 32.00 16.95 0.95
CA GLY A 256 32.69 16.39 -0.20
C GLY A 256 32.86 14.89 -0.08
N LEU A 257 33.12 14.24 -1.22
CA LEU A 257 33.55 12.85 -1.26
C LEU A 257 35.05 12.80 -1.04
N ASP A 258 35.50 12.02 -0.08
CA ASP A 258 36.91 11.86 0.25
C ASP A 258 37.54 10.68 -0.52
N ILE A 259 38.87 10.54 -0.50
CA ILE A 259 39.63 9.54 -1.27
C ILE A 259 39.42 8.09 -0.80
N ASP A 260 38.77 7.89 0.32
CA ASP A 260 38.35 6.57 0.82
C ASP A 260 36.89 6.24 0.47
N GLY A 261 36.20 7.14 -0.25
CA GLY A 261 34.82 6.96 -0.67
C GLY A 261 33.78 7.41 0.35
N GLU A 262 34.18 7.99 1.48
CA GLU A 262 33.27 8.47 2.52
C GLU A 262 32.92 9.96 2.34
N TRP A 263 31.70 10.33 2.73
CA TRP A 263 31.21 11.71 2.65
C TRP A 263 31.41 12.46 3.96
N ARG A 264 32.19 13.55 3.92
CA ARG A 264 32.55 14.34 5.11
C ARG A 264 32.27 15.83 4.89
N PRO A 265 32.08 16.64 5.95
CA PRO A 265 32.14 18.10 5.84
C PRO A 265 33.38 18.51 5.05
N ILE A 266 33.27 19.54 4.22
CA ILE A 266 34.39 19.94 3.36
C ILE A 266 35.66 20.27 4.17
N ASP A 267 35.51 20.75 5.40
CA ASP A 267 36.63 21.06 6.29
C ASP A 267 37.29 19.81 6.91
N HIS A 268 36.75 18.61 6.67
CA HIS A 268 37.21 17.34 7.21
C HIS A 268 37.72 16.39 6.11
N LEU A 269 37.94 16.91 4.90
CA LEU A 269 38.45 16.12 3.78
C LEU A 269 39.96 15.96 3.89
N SER A 270 40.49 14.79 3.52
CA SER A 270 41.93 14.50 3.49
C SER A 270 42.75 15.51 2.68
N TYR A 271 42.12 16.10 1.65
CA TYR A 271 42.71 17.06 0.72
C TYR A 271 42.32 18.51 0.99
N ARG A 272 41.82 18.83 2.18
CA ARG A 272 41.57 20.21 2.59
C ARG A 272 42.88 21.02 2.52
N PRO A 273 42.89 22.21 1.88
CA PRO A 273 44.06 23.09 1.89
C PRO A 273 44.47 23.48 3.32
N LYS A 274 45.77 23.70 3.58
CA LYS A 274 46.26 24.03 4.94
C LYS A 274 45.60 25.28 5.54
N GLU A 275 45.38 26.30 4.71
CA GLU A 275 44.70 27.54 5.10
C GLU A 275 43.16 27.46 4.94
N GLY A 276 42.63 26.26 4.65
CA GLY A 276 41.23 25.99 4.38
C GLY A 276 40.75 26.46 3.01
N TRP A 277 39.45 26.33 2.78
CA TRP A 277 38.83 26.63 1.49
C TRP A 277 38.73 28.13 1.17
N LYS A 278 38.93 28.99 2.16
CA LYS A 278 38.74 30.45 2.05
C LYS A 278 39.71 31.15 1.11
N ILE A 279 40.84 30.52 0.80
CA ILE A 279 41.83 31.05 -0.14
C ILE A 279 41.71 30.44 -1.55
N CYS A 280 40.82 29.46 -1.72
CA CYS A 280 40.63 28.77 -2.99
C CYS A 280 39.42 29.33 -3.72
N SER A 281 39.59 29.64 -5.01
CA SER A 281 38.46 30.00 -5.88
C SER A 281 37.53 28.78 -6.06
N PRO A 282 36.24 28.87 -5.68
CA PRO A 282 35.29 27.77 -5.85
C PRO A 282 35.23 27.28 -7.30
N GLY A 283 35.32 25.96 -7.49
CA GLY A 283 35.31 25.34 -8.82
C GLY A 283 36.68 25.26 -9.53
N VAL A 284 37.67 26.04 -9.09
CA VAL A 284 39.04 25.96 -9.64
C VAL A 284 40.00 25.25 -8.69
N PHE A 285 39.90 25.55 -7.39
CA PHE A 285 40.70 24.95 -6.29
C PHE A 285 42.22 24.98 -6.52
N ASP A 286 42.75 26.19 -6.74
CA ASP A 286 44.14 26.44 -7.15
C ASP A 286 45.20 25.79 -6.25
N GLU A 287 45.00 25.78 -4.92
CA GLU A 287 45.94 25.19 -3.96
C GLU A 287 46.05 23.65 -4.06
N ILE A 288 45.03 22.98 -4.61
CA ILE A 288 45.08 21.53 -4.89
C ILE A 288 45.63 21.29 -6.30
N LYS A 289 45.33 22.21 -7.23
CA LYS A 289 45.76 22.14 -8.62
C LYS A 289 47.25 22.38 -8.79
N ALA A 290 47.83 23.34 -8.06
CA ALA A 290 49.22 23.74 -8.22
C ALA A 290 50.23 22.58 -7.98
N PRO A 291 50.12 21.78 -6.90
CA PRO A 291 50.98 20.60 -6.73
C PRO A 291 50.83 19.55 -7.83
N LEU A 292 49.64 19.44 -8.44
CA LEU A 292 49.40 18.53 -9.57
C LEU A 292 50.11 19.04 -10.84
N GLU A 293 49.99 20.34 -11.14
CA GLU A 293 50.65 20.98 -12.29
C GLU A 293 52.18 20.92 -12.19
N GLU A 294 52.75 21.08 -10.99
CA GLU A 294 54.18 20.91 -10.74
C GLU A 294 54.66 19.50 -11.13
N ILE A 295 53.93 18.46 -10.71
CA ILE A 295 54.26 17.07 -11.05
C ILE A 295 54.07 16.81 -12.56
N GLU A 296 53.08 17.42 -13.21
CA GLU A 296 52.89 17.30 -14.66
C GLU A 296 54.01 17.99 -15.45
N ALA A 297 54.54 19.10 -14.94
CA ALA A 297 55.71 19.76 -15.51
C ALA A 297 56.99 18.91 -15.34
N GLU A 298 57.19 18.29 -14.18
CA GLU A 298 58.28 17.32 -13.93
C GLU A 298 58.20 16.12 -14.88
N LYS A 299 56.99 15.58 -15.10
CA LYS A 299 56.76 14.50 -16.06
C LYS A 299 57.13 14.90 -17.49
N THR A 300 56.83 16.14 -17.87
CA THR A 300 57.13 16.69 -19.21
C THR A 300 58.63 16.94 -19.41
N SER A 301 59.35 17.31 -18.35
CA SER A 301 60.81 17.49 -18.38
C SER A 301 61.62 16.19 -18.28
N GLY A 302 60.94 15.04 -18.14
CA GLY A 302 61.56 13.72 -18.03
C GLY A 302 62.10 13.38 -16.64
N ALA A 303 61.75 14.16 -15.61
CA ALA A 303 62.10 13.85 -14.23
C ALA A 303 61.33 12.61 -13.72
N PRO A 304 61.93 11.77 -12.85
CA PRO A 304 61.24 10.64 -12.25
C PRO A 304 60.13 11.13 -11.32
N VAL A 305 58.88 10.80 -11.68
CA VAL A 305 57.68 11.17 -10.91
C VAL A 305 57.20 10.00 -10.05
N ASP A 306 56.86 10.28 -8.79
CA ASP A 306 56.12 9.35 -7.95
C ASP A 306 54.69 9.18 -8.49
N LYS A 307 54.46 8.05 -9.17
CA LYS A 307 53.18 7.71 -9.80
C LYS A 307 52.04 7.63 -8.78
N ALA A 308 52.29 7.16 -7.56
CA ALA A 308 51.26 7.04 -6.53
C ALA A 308 50.82 8.42 -6.04
N LYS A 309 51.79 9.31 -5.77
CA LYS A 309 51.53 10.71 -5.42
C LYS A 309 50.76 11.46 -6.52
N TYR A 310 51.15 11.27 -7.79
CA TYR A 310 50.43 11.85 -8.93
C TYR A 310 48.97 11.41 -9.01
N LEU A 311 48.72 10.09 -8.92
CA LEU A 311 47.37 9.53 -8.98
C LEU A 311 46.49 10.04 -7.83
N LYS A 312 47.06 10.09 -6.61
CA LYS A 312 46.40 10.62 -5.43
C LYS A 312 46.00 12.09 -5.60
N LEU A 313 46.93 12.97 -5.99
CA LEU A 313 46.64 14.39 -6.19
C LEU A 313 45.61 14.63 -7.31
N LYS A 314 45.70 13.85 -8.39
CA LYS A 314 44.74 13.90 -9.49
C LYS A 314 43.32 13.50 -9.03
N GLU A 315 43.22 12.46 -8.22
CA GLU A 315 41.96 12.02 -7.62
C GLU A 315 41.40 13.07 -6.65
N GLN A 316 42.22 13.59 -5.74
CA GLN A 316 41.86 14.67 -4.81
C GLN A 316 41.32 15.90 -5.55
N TYR A 317 42.01 16.34 -6.61
CA TYR A 317 41.57 17.47 -7.44
C TYR A 317 40.24 17.19 -8.13
N SER A 318 40.09 16.00 -8.73
CA SER A 318 38.85 15.58 -9.37
C SER A 318 37.67 15.55 -8.39
N LEU A 319 37.87 15.00 -7.19
CA LEU A 319 36.85 14.95 -6.14
C LEU A 319 36.48 16.35 -5.64
N ALA A 320 37.47 17.23 -5.45
CA ALA A 320 37.24 18.62 -5.06
C ALA A 320 36.34 19.33 -6.08
N ILE A 321 36.66 19.26 -7.39
CA ILE A 321 35.83 19.86 -8.45
C ILE A 321 34.40 19.30 -8.44
N GLN A 322 34.25 17.99 -8.27
CA GLN A 322 32.96 17.32 -8.39
C GLN A 322 32.05 17.55 -7.18
N THR A 323 32.60 17.78 -5.99
CA THR A 323 31.84 17.70 -4.74
C THR A 323 31.94 18.92 -3.84
N VAL A 324 33.10 19.58 -3.71
CA VAL A 324 33.27 20.73 -2.81
C VAL A 324 32.44 21.92 -3.31
N TYR A 325 31.66 22.53 -2.41
CA TYR A 325 30.61 23.52 -2.71
C TYR A 325 29.48 23.03 -3.62
N ARG A 326 29.52 21.81 -4.15
CA ARG A 326 28.44 21.25 -4.99
C ARG A 326 27.54 20.29 -4.22
N CYS A 327 28.02 19.69 -3.14
CA CYS A 327 27.28 18.68 -2.39
C CYS A 327 27.00 19.17 -0.98
N TYR A 328 25.74 19.00 -0.56
CA TYR A 328 25.24 19.45 0.73
C TYR A 328 24.43 18.34 1.39
N ARG A 329 24.78 17.96 2.61
CA ARG A 329 23.99 16.97 3.38
C ARG A 329 23.03 17.64 4.34
N LEU A 330 21.98 16.93 4.72
CA LEU A 330 21.10 17.34 5.82
C LEU A 330 21.88 17.42 7.15
N LYS A 331 21.74 18.53 7.86
CA LYS A 331 22.45 18.83 9.11
C LYS A 331 21.55 18.62 10.33
N TYR A 332 20.60 19.53 10.54
CA TYR A 332 19.55 19.45 11.58
C TYR A 332 18.28 20.17 11.11
N PRO A 333 17.09 19.82 11.65
CA PRO A 333 15.87 20.59 11.44
C PRO A 333 16.03 22.05 11.90
N ALA A 334 15.46 22.98 11.15
CA ALA A 334 15.34 24.37 11.55
C ALA A 334 14.45 24.50 12.80
N GLY A 335 14.85 25.36 13.74
CA GLY A 335 14.13 25.61 15.00
C GLY A 335 14.76 24.97 16.24
N GLY A 336 15.81 24.15 16.08
CA GLY A 336 16.64 23.69 17.20
C GLY A 336 17.46 24.81 17.85
N LYS A 337 18.16 24.47 18.94
CA LYS A 337 19.16 25.37 19.55
C LYS A 337 20.33 25.57 18.60
N SER A 338 21.01 26.71 18.72
CA SER A 338 22.29 26.92 18.06
C SER A 338 23.29 25.83 18.45
N GLU A 339 24.18 25.49 17.53
CA GLU A 339 25.27 24.55 17.80
C GLU A 339 26.12 25.06 18.97
N SER A 340 26.51 24.15 19.84
CA SER A 340 27.53 24.46 20.84
C SER A 340 28.86 24.63 20.13
N GLU A 341 29.43 25.84 20.19
CA GLU A 341 30.73 26.15 19.60
C GLU A 341 31.83 25.19 20.10
N TYR A 342 31.82 24.88 21.39
CA TYR A 342 32.76 23.92 21.99
C TYR A 342 32.65 22.52 21.37
N LEU A 343 31.43 21.98 21.25
CA LEU A 343 31.23 20.65 20.65
C LEU A 343 31.53 20.66 19.15
N ARG A 344 31.28 21.79 18.46
CA ARG A 344 31.64 21.96 17.05
C ARG A 344 33.15 21.91 16.87
N LEU A 345 33.91 22.62 17.71
CA LEU A 345 35.37 22.57 17.70
C LEU A 345 35.91 21.15 17.95
N ASN A 346 35.31 20.41 18.89
CA ASN A 346 35.67 19.01 19.12
C ASN A 346 35.38 18.13 17.89
N TYR A 347 34.21 18.30 17.27
CA TYR A 347 33.84 17.58 16.05
C TYR A 347 34.80 17.88 14.88
N ASP A 348 35.14 19.15 14.69
CA ASP A 348 36.09 19.59 13.67
C ASP A 348 37.50 19.06 13.95
N HIS A 349 37.94 19.01 15.21
CA HIS A 349 39.22 18.43 15.62
C HIS A 349 39.35 16.95 15.28
N TYR A 350 38.33 16.14 15.63
CA TYR A 350 38.33 14.72 15.28
C TYR A 350 38.19 14.51 13.77
N GLY A 351 37.45 15.38 13.08
CA GLY A 351 37.36 15.41 11.61
C GLY A 351 38.73 15.63 10.95
N GLU A 352 39.49 16.64 11.40
CA GLU A 352 40.84 16.91 10.91
C GLU A 352 41.80 15.74 11.21
N SER A 353 41.67 15.13 12.40
CA SER A 353 42.46 13.97 12.78
C SER A 353 42.20 12.77 11.86
N LEU A 354 40.93 12.48 11.57
CA LEU A 354 40.55 11.41 10.63
C LEU A 354 41.03 11.73 9.20
N ALA A 355 40.85 12.98 8.75
CA ALA A 355 41.32 13.44 7.44
C ALA A 355 42.81 13.18 7.23
N LYS A 356 43.64 13.45 8.25
CA LYS A 356 45.09 13.17 8.22
C LYS A 356 45.39 11.67 8.10
N ALA A 357 44.66 10.82 8.81
CA ALA A 357 44.80 9.36 8.68
C ALA A 357 44.48 8.90 7.26
N VAL A 358 43.37 9.39 6.68
CA VAL A 358 42.98 9.09 5.29
C VAL A 358 44.03 9.56 4.29
N ASP A 359 44.57 10.78 4.48
CA ASP A 359 45.64 11.33 3.64
C ASP A 359 46.93 10.50 3.73
N ASN A 360 47.24 9.96 4.91
CA ASN A 360 48.37 9.04 5.11
C ASN A 360 48.17 7.65 4.49
N GLY A 361 46.99 7.38 3.91
CA GLY A 361 46.68 6.11 3.24
C GLY A 361 45.96 5.09 4.11
N GLU A 362 45.60 5.44 5.35
CA GLU A 362 44.82 4.56 6.23
C GLU A 362 43.39 4.44 5.72
N ARG A 363 42.80 3.25 5.89
CA ARG A 363 41.46 2.90 5.40
C ARG A 363 40.69 2.11 6.47
N ARG A 364 39.39 1.93 6.23
CA ARG A 364 38.53 1.11 7.09
C ARG A 364 39.10 -0.30 7.29
N GLY A 365 39.17 -0.74 8.54
CA GLY A 365 39.85 -1.97 8.96
C GLY A 365 41.26 -1.74 9.49
N ASP A 366 41.87 -0.58 9.24
CA ASP A 366 43.07 -0.15 9.94
C ASP A 366 42.70 0.35 11.34
N ARG A 367 43.47 -0.08 12.33
CA ARG A 367 43.17 0.20 13.74
C ARG A 367 43.10 1.70 14.06
N ASP A 368 43.98 2.51 13.48
CA ASP A 368 44.03 3.95 13.76
C ASP A 368 42.89 4.71 13.05
N TYR A 369 42.58 4.34 11.80
CA TYR A 369 41.40 4.82 11.09
C TYR A 369 40.10 4.50 11.87
N ASP A 370 39.89 3.25 12.25
CA ASP A 370 38.65 2.82 12.91
C ASP A 370 38.45 3.53 14.26
N TYR A 371 39.53 3.72 15.04
CA TYR A 371 39.51 4.47 16.29
C TYR A 371 39.14 5.95 16.11
N ARG A 372 39.73 6.61 15.09
CA ARG A 372 39.44 8.01 14.78
C ARG A 372 38.04 8.18 14.21
N ALA A 373 37.57 7.24 13.39
CA ALA A 373 36.23 7.23 12.84
C ALA A 373 35.17 7.09 13.94
N GLU A 374 35.40 6.19 14.92
CA GLU A 374 34.51 6.05 16.08
C GLU A 374 34.45 7.33 16.92
N SER A 375 35.60 7.93 17.23
CA SER A 375 35.68 9.21 17.98
C SER A 375 34.99 10.35 17.23
N TYR A 376 35.13 10.37 15.90
CA TYR A 376 34.49 11.34 15.02
C TYR A 376 32.96 11.20 15.00
N ASP A 377 32.46 9.96 14.93
CA ASP A 377 31.02 9.67 14.97
C ASP A 377 30.40 9.97 16.34
N GLU A 378 31.14 9.70 17.43
CA GLU A 378 30.71 10.06 18.79
C GLU A 378 30.57 11.58 18.95
N ALA A 379 31.59 12.35 18.56
CA ALA A 379 31.54 13.81 18.59
C ALA A 379 30.40 14.37 17.73
N ARG A 380 30.12 13.75 16.58
CA ARG A 380 28.97 14.10 15.74
C ARG A 380 27.64 13.89 16.46
N ARG A 381 27.48 12.75 17.14
CA ARG A 381 26.26 12.42 17.91
C ARG A 381 26.08 13.36 19.08
N GLU A 382 27.15 13.71 19.80
CA GLU A 382 27.10 14.69 20.89
C GLU A 382 26.67 16.08 20.40
N LEU A 383 27.28 16.54 19.31
CA LEU A 383 26.92 17.82 18.68
C LEU A 383 25.44 17.82 18.27
N PHE A 384 24.98 16.76 17.61
CA PHE A 384 23.58 16.61 17.21
C PHE A 384 22.64 16.65 18.43
N LYS A 385 22.91 15.85 19.46
CA LYS A 385 22.10 15.81 20.71
C LYS A 385 22.04 17.18 21.39
N ALA A 386 23.13 17.94 21.39
CA ALA A 386 23.18 19.27 22.01
C ALA A 386 22.29 20.31 21.29
N THR A 387 22.10 20.19 19.97
CA THR A 387 21.19 21.08 19.21
C THR A 387 19.72 20.90 19.56
N LYS A 388 19.35 19.78 20.21
CA LYS A 388 17.96 19.40 20.50
C LYS A 388 17.06 19.58 19.26
N PRO A 389 17.33 18.85 18.19
CA PRO A 389 16.66 19.04 16.92
C PRO A 389 15.17 18.73 17.07
N VAL A 390 14.31 19.70 16.77
CA VAL A 390 12.86 19.59 16.92
C VAL A 390 12.23 19.37 15.55
N ILE A 391 11.40 18.33 15.44
CA ILE A 391 10.52 18.15 14.29
C ILE A 391 9.17 18.81 14.55
N PRO A 392 8.70 19.66 13.63
CA PRO A 392 7.35 20.19 13.70
C PRO A 392 6.29 19.08 13.57
N GLY A 393 5.29 19.12 14.46
CA GLY A 393 4.27 18.09 14.59
C GLY A 393 3.40 18.34 15.82
N PRO A 394 2.48 17.41 16.17
CA PRO A 394 1.65 17.56 17.34
C PRO A 394 2.52 17.36 18.57
N TRP A 395 2.23 18.13 19.62
CA TRP A 395 2.97 17.98 20.86
C TRP A 395 2.78 16.57 21.44
N LYS A 396 3.90 15.88 21.66
CA LYS A 396 3.90 14.58 22.31
C LYS A 396 3.65 14.79 23.80
N ILE A 397 2.77 13.99 24.37
CA ILE A 397 2.64 13.90 25.82
C ILE A 397 3.82 13.08 26.31
N ASP A 398 4.71 13.72 27.06
CA ASP A 398 5.78 13.04 27.77
C ASP A 398 5.13 12.04 28.75
N PRO A 399 5.40 10.73 28.63
CA PRO A 399 4.75 9.71 29.45
C PRO A 399 5.10 9.82 30.94
N ARG A 400 6.21 10.48 31.30
CA ARG A 400 6.62 10.69 32.69
C ARG A 400 6.00 11.95 33.28
N THR A 401 5.96 13.05 32.52
CA THR A 401 5.53 14.35 33.05
C THR A 401 4.09 14.71 32.70
N GLY A 402 3.47 14.03 31.73
CA GLY A 402 2.15 14.35 31.19
C GLY A 402 2.12 15.67 30.39
N ARG A 403 3.26 16.36 30.26
CA ARG A 403 3.35 17.64 29.55
C ARG A 403 3.45 17.41 28.06
N ARG A 404 2.77 18.25 27.30
CA ARG A 404 2.87 18.32 25.84
C ARG A 404 4.16 19.07 25.48
N GLY A 405 5.02 18.45 24.66
CA GLY A 405 6.25 19.06 24.16
C GLY A 405 6.54 18.65 22.71
N ASP A 406 7.46 19.38 22.06
CA ASP A 406 7.80 19.11 20.66
C ASP A 406 8.53 17.78 20.48
N TYR A 407 8.52 17.25 19.25
CA TYR A 407 9.22 16.01 18.93
C TYR A 407 10.72 16.27 18.81
N VAL A 408 11.47 16.01 19.88
CA VAL A 408 12.93 16.12 19.90
C VAL A 408 13.53 14.83 19.33
N ILE A 409 14.33 14.95 18.28
CA ILE A 409 15.10 13.83 17.73
C ILE A 409 16.33 13.62 18.64
N GLU A 410 16.53 12.39 19.09
CA GLU A 410 17.68 11.99 19.91
C GLU A 410 18.88 11.61 19.04
N GLU A 411 18.63 10.98 17.89
CA GLU A 411 19.66 10.49 16.97
C GLU A 411 19.23 10.69 15.52
N PHE A 412 20.17 11.05 14.65
CA PHE A 412 19.87 11.31 13.24
C PHE A 412 19.29 10.06 12.55
N GLU A 413 19.71 8.88 12.99
CA GLU A 413 19.25 7.57 12.54
C GLU A 413 17.76 7.27 12.83
N GLN A 414 17.11 8.08 13.69
CA GLN A 414 15.65 8.04 13.92
C GLN A 414 14.86 8.59 12.72
N ILE A 415 15.52 9.34 11.85
CA ILE A 415 15.00 9.65 10.52
C ILE A 415 15.28 8.38 9.70
N LEU A 416 14.25 7.79 9.06
CA LEU A 416 14.50 6.66 8.16
C LEU A 416 15.61 7.04 7.18
N PRO A 417 16.57 6.13 6.86
CA PRO A 417 17.63 6.41 5.88
C PRO A 417 16.90 6.96 4.69
N THR A 418 17.08 8.27 4.55
CA THR A 418 16.13 9.04 3.81
C THR A 418 16.31 8.47 2.40
N PHE A 419 15.21 8.40 1.68
CA PHE A 419 15.30 8.30 0.24
C PHE A 419 15.61 6.96 -0.49
N THR A 420 15.48 5.72 0.00
CA THR A 420 15.48 4.58 -0.96
C THR A 420 14.29 4.55 -1.95
N THR A 421 13.43 5.60 -1.99
CA THR A 421 12.47 5.87 -3.10
C THR A 421 11.63 7.17 -2.92
N ARG A 422 11.80 7.98 -1.85
CA ARG A 422 10.69 8.80 -1.33
C ARG A 422 10.91 10.27 -0.94
N ALA A 423 12.07 10.88 -1.11
CA ALA A 423 12.22 12.29 -0.66
C ALA A 423 11.57 13.32 -1.58
N GLU A 424 11.22 12.91 -2.79
CA GLU A 424 10.29 13.68 -3.60
C GLU A 424 8.86 13.52 -3.12
N LEU A 425 8.51 12.64 -2.16
CA LEU A 425 7.10 12.49 -1.78
C LEU A 425 6.65 13.59 -0.83
N GLY A 426 6.01 14.63 -1.35
CA GLY A 426 5.20 15.52 -0.55
C GLY A 426 3.75 15.08 -0.49
N ILE A 427 2.96 15.88 0.22
CA ILE A 427 1.54 15.63 0.34
C ILE A 427 0.86 16.57 -0.62
N ASP A 428 0.02 16.00 -1.46
CA ASP A 428 -0.84 16.83 -2.28
C ASP A 428 -1.82 17.48 -1.32
N THR A 429 -1.68 18.79 -1.16
CA THR A 429 -2.61 19.56 -0.33
C THR A 429 -4.05 19.38 -0.80
N TYR A 430 -4.28 18.93 -2.04
CA TYR A 430 -5.57 18.66 -2.65
C TYR A 430 -6.08 17.22 -2.52
N SER A 431 -5.22 16.19 -2.48
CA SER A 431 -5.66 14.78 -2.49
C SER A 431 -5.27 13.96 -1.26
N GLY A 432 -4.41 14.48 -0.38
CA GLY A 432 -3.94 13.75 0.81
C GLY A 432 -3.05 12.54 0.48
N LYS A 433 -2.85 12.24 -0.82
CA LYS A 433 -1.95 11.20 -1.29
C LYS A 433 -0.51 11.72 -1.25
N LEU A 434 0.42 10.77 -1.06
CA LEU A 434 1.83 11.01 -1.30
C LEU A 434 2.01 11.28 -2.79
N ILE A 435 2.19 12.54 -3.16
CA ILE A 435 2.58 12.95 -4.51
C ILE A 435 4.06 13.25 -4.52
N ARG A 436 4.66 13.27 -5.71
CA ARG A 436 5.98 13.84 -5.82
C ARG A 436 5.89 15.37 -5.67
N LYS A 437 6.24 15.92 -4.51
CA LYS A 437 6.53 17.34 -4.30
C LYS A 437 8.05 17.54 -4.44
N PRO A 438 8.50 18.40 -5.37
CA PRO A 438 9.93 18.69 -5.50
C PRO A 438 10.45 19.27 -4.19
N VAL A 439 11.69 18.93 -3.84
CA VAL A 439 12.38 19.55 -2.70
C VAL A 439 12.56 21.03 -2.98
N GLU A 440 12.21 21.87 -2.01
CA GLU A 440 12.43 23.31 -2.12
C GLU A 440 13.74 23.65 -1.41
N VAL A 441 14.78 23.97 -2.17
CA VAL A 441 16.06 24.43 -1.63
C VAL A 441 16.08 25.95 -1.61
N THR A 442 16.50 26.51 -0.48
CA THR A 442 16.48 27.94 -0.21
C THR A 442 17.69 28.35 0.61
N GLY A 443 18.17 29.58 0.49
CA GLY A 443 19.31 30.00 1.31
C GLY A 443 20.03 31.26 0.85
N ILE A 444 21.20 31.50 1.44
CA ILE A 444 22.12 32.57 1.08
C ILE A 444 23.29 31.97 0.28
N TYR A 445 23.36 32.32 -1.00
CA TYR A 445 24.43 31.92 -1.92
C TYR A 445 24.78 33.08 -2.85
N PHE A 446 25.91 32.98 -3.56
CA PHE A 446 26.37 33.94 -4.53
C PHE A 446 25.67 33.70 -5.86
N ASP A 447 24.98 34.72 -6.35
CA ASP A 447 24.30 34.69 -7.65
C ASP A 447 25.16 35.47 -8.64
N GLU A 448 25.81 34.75 -9.56
CA GLU A 448 26.69 35.34 -10.58
C GLU A 448 25.96 36.39 -11.43
N THR A 449 24.66 36.20 -11.68
CA THR A 449 23.86 37.13 -12.49
C THR A 449 23.64 38.46 -11.78
N LYS A 450 23.60 38.44 -10.44
CA LYS A 450 23.46 39.65 -9.60
C LYS A 450 24.80 40.22 -9.15
N GLY A 451 25.89 39.46 -9.30
CA GLY A 451 27.23 39.85 -8.85
C GLY A 451 27.30 40.01 -7.33
N GLY A 452 26.54 39.22 -6.57
CA GLY A 452 26.49 39.34 -5.11
C GLY A 452 25.76 38.19 -4.43
N ASN A 453 25.85 38.14 -3.10
CA ASN A 453 25.05 37.19 -2.32
C ASN A 453 23.56 37.50 -2.46
N THR A 454 22.73 36.46 -2.52
CA THR A 454 21.27 36.54 -2.44
C THR A 454 20.87 37.05 -1.05
N LEU A 455 20.78 38.37 -0.85
CA LEU A 455 20.35 39.01 0.40
C LEU A 455 19.23 40.01 0.13
N SER A 456 17.98 39.64 0.43
CA SER A 456 16.88 40.60 0.65
C SER A 456 15.62 39.91 1.17
N MET A 457 15.12 40.38 2.32
CA MET A 457 13.84 39.99 2.94
C MET A 457 12.60 40.37 2.09
N ALA A 458 12.78 41.23 1.07
CA ALA A 458 11.69 41.71 0.23
C ALA A 458 11.32 40.74 -0.89
N ASP A 459 12.28 39.92 -1.34
CA ASP A 459 12.05 38.87 -2.31
C ASP A 459 11.99 37.55 -1.56
N ARG A 460 10.81 36.94 -1.58
CA ARG A 460 10.53 35.60 -1.04
C ARG A 460 11.71 34.70 -1.36
N ILE A 461 12.44 34.32 -0.31
CA ILE A 461 13.44 33.24 -0.23
C ILE A 461 13.73 32.65 -1.62
N TYR A 462 14.84 33.06 -2.26
CA TYR A 462 15.20 32.56 -3.59
C TYR A 462 15.24 31.03 -3.54
N SER A 463 14.26 30.40 -4.19
CA SER A 463 14.28 28.97 -4.41
C SER A 463 15.34 28.70 -5.47
N VAL A 464 16.21 27.74 -5.20
CA VAL A 464 17.07 27.20 -6.25
C VAL A 464 16.15 26.44 -7.21
N GLU A 465 16.24 26.75 -8.50
CA GLU A 465 15.43 26.09 -9.52
C GLU A 465 15.69 24.57 -9.47
N GLY A 466 14.62 23.78 -9.57
CA GLY A 466 14.66 22.34 -9.35
C GLY A 466 15.56 21.56 -10.33
N ASP A 467 15.92 22.16 -11.46
CA ASP A 467 16.82 21.61 -12.47
C ASP A 467 18.30 21.88 -12.18
N LYS A 468 18.61 22.80 -11.25
CA LYS A 468 19.99 23.14 -10.83
C LYS A 468 20.58 22.18 -9.80
N PHE A 469 19.78 21.26 -9.28
CA PHE A 469 20.26 20.25 -8.35
C PHE A 469 19.62 18.89 -8.59
N SER A 470 20.29 17.87 -8.10
CA SER A 470 19.83 16.50 -7.99
C SER A 470 19.93 16.07 -6.55
N ILE A 471 19.13 15.08 -6.17
CA ILE A 471 19.15 14.52 -4.83
C ILE A 471 19.81 13.17 -4.96
N ILE A 472 20.84 12.91 -4.15
CA ILE A 472 21.43 11.59 -3.94
C ILE A 472 20.70 10.98 -2.76
N PRO A 473 19.71 10.13 -3.05
CA PRO A 473 18.75 9.72 -2.07
C PRO A 473 19.45 9.02 -0.88
N GLU A 474 20.18 7.96 -1.12
CA GLU A 474 20.65 7.03 -0.09
C GLU A 474 21.58 7.67 0.96
N LEU A 475 22.11 8.84 0.64
CA LEU A 475 23.08 9.59 1.45
C LEU A 475 22.50 10.86 2.07
N GLY A 476 21.30 11.25 1.67
CA GLY A 476 20.71 12.54 2.02
C GLY A 476 21.55 13.74 1.60
N ILE A 477 22.09 13.67 0.40
CA ILE A 477 22.91 14.71 -0.21
C ILE A 477 22.14 15.38 -1.34
N ILE A 478 22.19 16.71 -1.37
CA ILE A 478 21.72 17.55 -2.46
C ILE A 478 22.95 17.97 -3.24
N ARG A 479 22.99 17.59 -4.52
CA ARG A 479 24.10 17.84 -5.45
C ARG A 479 23.69 18.89 -6.47
N PHE A 480 24.33 20.04 -6.42
CA PHE A 480 24.16 21.15 -7.36
C PHE A 480 25.02 20.98 -8.60
N ASN A 481 24.50 21.47 -9.73
CA ASN A 481 25.21 21.46 -11.02
C ASN A 481 26.36 22.46 -11.06
N GLU A 482 26.38 23.43 -10.14
CA GLU A 482 27.37 24.49 -9.99
C GLU A 482 27.79 24.61 -8.52
N PRO A 483 28.99 25.15 -8.22
CA PRO A 483 29.41 25.42 -6.84
C PRO A 483 28.50 26.46 -6.19
N MET A 484 27.86 26.08 -5.07
CA MET A 484 27.09 26.96 -4.21
C MET A 484 27.99 27.47 -3.08
N PHE A 485 28.26 28.77 -3.06
CA PHE A 485 29.07 29.42 -2.02
C PHE A 485 28.50 30.82 -1.77
N ARG A 486 29.04 31.56 -0.80
CA ARG A 486 28.73 32.97 -0.55
C ARG A 486 30.03 33.71 -0.24
N PHE A 487 30.11 35.01 -0.52
CA PHE A 487 31.25 35.82 -0.09
C PHE A 487 31.02 36.44 1.28
N LYS A 488 32.04 36.46 2.13
CA LYS A 488 32.04 37.22 3.38
C LYS A 488 33.27 38.10 3.41
N LYS A 489 33.12 39.34 3.90
CA LYS A 489 34.24 40.25 4.12
C LYS A 489 34.93 39.88 5.42
N GLU A 490 36.18 39.46 5.35
CA GLU A 490 36.98 39.13 6.53
C GLU A 490 38.45 39.52 6.32
N LYS A 491 39.15 39.76 7.43
CA LYS A 491 40.60 39.98 7.40
C LYS A 491 41.32 38.64 7.25
N VAL A 492 41.91 38.43 6.09
CA VAL A 492 42.65 37.20 5.77
C VAL A 492 44.07 37.29 6.32
N LYS A 493 44.62 36.18 6.81
CA LYS A 493 46.04 36.09 7.16
C LYS A 493 46.86 35.83 5.90
N ASP A 494 47.94 36.56 5.72
CA ASP A 494 48.91 36.27 4.66
C ASP A 494 49.67 34.96 4.93
N LYS A 495 50.50 34.53 3.97
CA LYS A 495 51.32 33.31 4.09
C LYS A 495 52.30 33.36 5.28
N ASP A 496 52.60 34.55 5.80
CA ASP A 496 53.45 34.76 6.98
C ASP A 496 52.63 34.78 8.30
N GLY A 497 51.32 34.54 8.22
CA GLY A 497 50.40 34.53 9.36
C GLY A 497 49.98 35.92 9.85
N LYS A 498 50.37 37.00 9.16
CA LYS A 498 49.95 38.38 9.51
C LYS A 498 48.57 38.66 8.97
N THR A 499 47.68 39.12 9.84
CA THR A 499 46.33 39.53 9.46
C THR A 499 46.38 40.78 8.58
N SER A 500 45.76 40.72 7.40
CA SER A 500 45.57 41.86 6.51
C SER A 500 44.87 43.01 7.23
N LYS A 501 45.25 44.24 6.91
CA LYS A 501 44.53 45.43 7.38
C LYS A 501 43.21 45.62 6.64
N GLU A 502 43.14 45.16 5.40
CA GLU A 502 41.96 45.25 4.54
C GLU A 502 41.12 43.97 4.66
N GLU A 503 39.81 44.13 4.58
CA GLU A 503 38.90 42.99 4.48
C GLU A 503 38.84 42.52 3.04
N HIS A 504 39.02 41.22 2.84
CA HIS A 504 38.90 40.59 1.53
C HIS A 504 37.58 39.81 1.48
N GLU A 505 36.97 39.78 0.31
CA GLU A 505 35.82 38.91 0.06
C GLU A 505 36.33 37.47 -0.10
N VAL A 506 36.05 36.65 0.91
CA VAL A 506 36.44 35.25 0.92
C VAL A 506 35.24 34.34 0.72
N PRO A 507 35.37 33.26 -0.07
CA PRO A 507 34.32 32.29 -0.26
C PRO A 507 34.08 31.48 1.02
N TYR A 508 32.80 31.34 1.34
CA TYR A 508 32.26 30.50 2.39
C TYR A 508 31.24 29.55 1.80
N PRO A 509 30.99 28.39 2.43
CA PRO A 509 29.85 27.56 2.06
C PRO A 509 28.56 28.37 2.06
N ALA A 510 27.72 28.16 1.04
CA ALA A 510 26.37 28.71 1.02
C ALA A 510 25.58 28.24 2.26
N GLU A 511 24.76 29.12 2.82
CA GLU A 511 23.85 28.79 3.92
C GLU A 511 22.52 28.35 3.34
N LEU A 512 22.44 27.05 3.03
CA LEU A 512 21.29 26.45 2.37
C LEU A 512 20.40 25.70 3.35
N ARG A 513 19.14 25.57 2.96
CA ARG A 513 18.06 24.87 3.66
C ARG A 513 17.24 24.10 2.64
N ALA A 514 16.73 22.95 3.02
CA ALA A 514 15.86 22.14 2.18
C ALA A 514 14.56 21.83 2.91
N LEU A 515 13.41 22.19 2.32
CA LEU A 515 12.11 21.77 2.80
C LEU A 515 11.80 20.39 2.22
N ILE A 516 11.76 19.38 3.07
CA ILE A 516 11.62 17.96 2.68
C ILE A 516 10.57 17.27 3.55
N ALA A 517 9.76 16.42 2.94
CA ALA A 517 8.89 15.51 3.67
C ALA A 517 9.71 14.36 4.28
N THR A 518 9.75 14.32 5.60
CA THR A 518 10.57 13.44 6.41
C THR A 518 9.69 12.41 7.13
N PRO A 519 9.82 11.11 6.82
CA PRO A 519 9.16 10.08 7.60
C PRO A 519 9.94 9.83 8.90
N LEU A 520 9.21 9.67 10.00
CA LEU A 520 9.82 9.39 11.29
C LEU A 520 9.86 7.90 11.60
N LYS A 521 10.90 7.45 12.31
CA LYS A 521 10.82 6.24 13.13
C LYS A 521 10.24 6.59 14.50
N ASN A 522 9.48 5.66 15.06
CA ASN A 522 9.16 5.65 16.48
C ASN A 522 10.44 5.40 17.30
N LEU A 523 10.32 5.52 18.64
CA LEU A 523 11.45 5.35 19.56
C LEU A 523 12.07 3.93 19.54
N VAL A 524 11.37 2.95 18.96
CA VAL A 524 11.81 1.56 18.83
C VAL A 524 12.50 1.32 17.47
N GLY A 525 12.61 2.35 16.63
CA GLY A 525 13.23 2.27 15.31
C GLY A 525 12.29 1.81 14.19
N GLU A 526 11.02 1.52 14.48
CA GLU A 526 10.03 1.18 13.46
C GLU A 526 9.46 2.45 12.83
N PRO A 527 9.05 2.45 11.55
CA PRO A 527 8.42 3.61 10.95
C PRO A 527 7.16 4.02 11.72
N ALA A 528 7.07 5.30 12.11
CA ALA A 528 5.88 5.86 12.73
C ALA A 528 4.71 5.77 11.74
N ARG A 529 3.58 5.25 12.21
CA ARG A 529 2.36 5.09 11.42
C ARG A 529 1.18 5.56 12.23
N TYR A 530 0.13 5.97 11.52
CA TYR A 530 -1.17 6.12 12.15
C TYR A 530 -1.67 4.74 12.60
N GLU A 531 -2.02 4.60 13.88
CA GLU A 531 -2.62 3.38 14.42
C GLU A 531 -3.94 3.73 15.08
N HIS A 532 -4.99 3.00 14.73
CA HIS A 532 -6.25 3.03 15.44
C HIS A 532 -6.66 1.63 15.85
N LYS A 533 -6.70 1.38 17.15
CA LYS A 533 -7.12 0.11 17.75
C LYS A 533 -8.54 0.27 18.28
N GLU A 534 -9.45 -0.57 17.82
CA GLU A 534 -10.79 -0.70 18.37
C GLU A 534 -10.94 -2.09 18.99
N GLU A 535 -11.42 -2.11 20.21
CA GLU A 535 -11.68 -3.32 20.96
C GLU A 535 -13.05 -3.89 20.59
N LEU A 536 -13.15 -5.19 20.28
CA LEU A 536 -14.44 -5.78 19.94
C LEU A 536 -15.40 -5.75 21.14
N LYS A 537 -16.71 -5.67 20.88
CA LYS A 537 -17.72 -5.81 21.95
C LYS A 537 -17.54 -7.15 22.67
N SER A 538 -17.72 -7.16 23.99
CA SER A 538 -17.47 -8.35 24.84
C SER A 538 -18.24 -9.62 24.42
N LYS A 539 -19.38 -9.47 23.74
CA LYS A 539 -20.16 -10.59 23.19
C LYS A 539 -19.50 -11.33 22.02
N TYR A 540 -18.54 -10.68 21.35
CA TYR A 540 -17.79 -11.26 20.24
C TYR A 540 -16.40 -11.76 20.65
N ARG A 541 -15.94 -11.45 21.87
CA ARG A 541 -14.63 -11.93 22.35
C ARG A 541 -14.74 -13.37 22.84
N THR A 542 -13.82 -14.21 22.41
CA THR A 542 -13.69 -15.57 22.94
C THR A 542 -13.29 -15.52 24.41
N LYS A 543 -14.18 -15.98 25.30
CA LYS A 543 -13.82 -16.22 26.70
C LYS A 543 -13.27 -17.64 26.82
N PRO A 544 -12.09 -17.83 27.44
CA PRO A 544 -11.60 -19.18 27.74
C PRO A 544 -12.67 -19.94 28.52
N ALA A 545 -12.90 -21.21 28.15
CA ALA A 545 -13.79 -22.06 28.92
C ALA A 545 -13.28 -22.15 30.38
N PRO A 546 -14.16 -22.10 31.39
CA PRO A 546 -13.74 -22.29 32.76
C PRO A 546 -13.12 -23.68 32.90
N LEU A 547 -11.93 -23.75 33.52
CA LEU A 547 -11.26 -25.03 33.78
C LEU A 547 -12.12 -25.87 34.74
N PRO A 548 -12.27 -27.19 34.50
CA PRO A 548 -12.96 -28.06 35.45
C PRO A 548 -12.23 -28.07 36.79
N GLY A 549 -12.99 -28.05 37.89
CA GLY A 549 -12.43 -28.10 39.24
C GLY A 549 -11.74 -29.43 39.53
N GLY A 550 -10.73 -29.43 40.40
CA GLY A 550 -10.06 -30.65 40.89
C GLY A 550 -8.96 -31.22 39.98
N LEU A 551 -8.49 -30.46 38.98
CA LEU A 551 -7.33 -30.85 38.18
C LEU A 551 -6.06 -30.88 39.05
N LYS A 552 -5.45 -32.06 39.19
CA LYS A 552 -4.23 -32.28 40.01
C LYS A 552 -3.06 -31.39 39.60
N ASP A 553 -2.97 -31.07 38.31
CA ASP A 553 -1.84 -30.34 37.73
C ASP A 553 -2.01 -28.81 37.81
N ASN A 554 -3.15 -28.35 38.35
CA ASN A 554 -3.49 -26.95 38.57
C ASN A 554 -3.08 -26.05 37.37
N PRO A 555 -3.55 -26.36 36.15
CA PRO A 555 -3.02 -25.75 34.93
C PRO A 555 -3.17 -24.24 34.98
N ARG A 556 -2.12 -23.54 34.52
CA ARG A 556 -2.08 -22.07 34.50
C ARG A 556 -3.31 -21.55 33.78
N LYS A 557 -4.05 -20.65 34.45
CA LYS A 557 -5.10 -19.86 33.79
C LYS A 557 -4.44 -19.00 32.71
N LEU A 558 -4.62 -19.41 31.45
CA LEU A 558 -5.14 -18.55 30.39
C LEU A 558 -5.43 -17.09 30.83
N PRO A 559 -4.56 -16.07 30.69
CA PRO A 559 -5.08 -14.69 30.70
C PRO A 559 -6.27 -14.62 29.72
N GLY A 560 -7.35 -13.97 30.13
CA GLY A 560 -8.54 -13.85 29.28
C GLY A 560 -8.23 -12.98 28.05
N GLY A 561 -8.66 -13.42 26.87
CA GLY A 561 -8.27 -12.84 25.58
C GLY A 561 -7.07 -13.58 25.00
N THR A 562 -7.12 -13.89 23.71
CA THR A 562 -6.02 -14.48 22.96
C THR A 562 -4.96 -13.45 22.54
N ASP A 563 -5.15 -12.16 22.90
CA ASP A 563 -4.36 -11.01 22.42
C ASP A 563 -4.28 -10.96 20.89
N THR A 564 -5.23 -11.63 20.22
CA THR A 564 -5.30 -11.70 18.76
C THR A 564 -5.76 -10.36 18.20
N LYS A 565 -5.07 -9.92 17.14
CA LYS A 565 -5.30 -8.62 16.51
C LYS A 565 -5.47 -8.83 15.01
N ALA A 566 -6.60 -8.41 14.46
CA ALA A 566 -6.72 -8.27 13.01
C ALA A 566 -6.07 -6.97 12.58
N VAL A 567 -5.08 -7.04 11.69
CA VAL A 567 -4.36 -5.87 11.20
C VAL A 567 -4.85 -5.51 9.81
N ILE A 568 -5.55 -4.37 9.70
CA ILE A 568 -6.01 -3.83 8.42
C ILE A 568 -4.96 -2.84 7.94
N LYS A 569 -4.26 -3.19 6.85
CA LYS A 569 -3.37 -2.26 6.15
C LYS A 569 -4.25 -1.28 5.37
N ASN A 570 -4.14 0.00 5.70
CA ASN A 570 -4.92 1.06 5.07
C ASN A 570 -3.99 2.16 4.54
N GLU A 571 -4.39 2.81 3.44
CA GLU A 571 -3.62 3.90 2.81
C GLU A 571 -3.74 5.23 3.56
N ILE A 572 -4.24 5.21 4.80
CA ILE A 572 -4.37 6.40 5.65
C ILE A 572 -2.97 6.90 6.02
N VAL A 573 -2.52 7.99 5.42
CA VAL A 573 -1.23 8.63 5.73
C VAL A 573 -1.50 9.81 6.67
N LEU A 574 -0.86 9.83 7.84
CA LEU A 574 -0.89 10.99 8.74
C LEU A 574 0.24 11.95 8.35
N THR A 575 -0.08 13.22 8.24
CA THR A 575 0.79 14.19 7.60
C THR A 575 0.77 15.52 8.33
N TYR A 576 1.95 16.11 8.50
CA TYR A 576 2.12 17.41 9.11
C TYR A 576 2.82 18.34 8.12
N LYS A 577 2.10 19.36 7.67
CA LYS A 577 2.61 20.41 6.78
C LYS A 577 2.97 21.63 7.62
N THR A 578 4.08 22.28 7.31
CA THR A 578 4.65 23.29 8.19
C THR A 578 4.85 24.60 7.45
N GLU A 579 4.39 25.69 8.05
CA GLU A 579 4.62 27.04 7.57
C GLU A 579 5.72 27.68 8.40
N TYR A 580 6.79 28.09 7.73
CA TYR A 580 7.89 28.82 8.35
C TYR A 580 7.75 30.31 8.11
N LYS A 581 8.15 31.13 9.09
CA LYS A 581 8.29 32.58 8.92
C LYS A 581 9.71 33.01 9.24
N LEU A 582 10.20 33.93 8.43
CA LEU A 582 11.48 34.59 8.63
C LEU A 582 11.27 35.80 9.54
N GLU A 583 12.08 35.94 10.58
CA GLU A 583 12.21 37.18 11.33
C GLU A 583 13.66 37.68 11.30
N LYS A 584 13.81 39.00 11.23
CA LYS A 584 15.11 39.65 11.35
C LYS A 584 15.48 39.73 12.83
N ILE A 585 16.70 39.33 13.17
CA ILE A 585 17.31 39.77 14.42
C ILE A 585 18.12 41.01 14.07
N TYR A 586 17.93 42.10 14.82
CA TYR A 586 18.73 43.33 14.68
C TYR A 586 20.17 43.16 15.21
N ASN A 587 20.74 41.95 15.15
CA ASN A 587 22.11 41.69 15.57
C ASN A 587 22.95 41.42 14.32
N ASP A 588 24.02 42.19 14.13
CA ASP A 588 24.88 42.14 12.93
C ASP A 588 25.49 40.74 12.68
N GLU A 589 25.54 39.90 13.72
CA GLU A 589 26.05 38.53 13.63
C GLU A 589 25.03 37.51 13.07
N PHE A 590 23.73 37.78 13.17
CA PHE A 590 22.67 36.84 12.77
C PHE A 590 21.52 37.59 12.08
N PRO A 591 21.68 38.00 10.82
CA PRO A 591 20.73 38.91 10.19
C PRO A 591 19.31 38.34 10.09
N ASP A 592 19.14 37.01 10.03
CA ASP A 592 17.81 36.38 9.93
C ASP A 592 17.73 35.05 10.71
N TRP A 593 16.64 34.83 11.44
CA TRP A 593 16.28 33.54 12.04
C TRP A 593 14.89 33.10 11.55
N PHE A 594 14.71 31.79 11.44
CA PHE A 594 13.43 31.20 11.05
C PHE A 594 12.79 30.62 12.29
N TYR A 595 11.49 30.82 12.44
CA TYR A 595 10.69 30.06 13.37
C TYR A 595 9.53 29.40 12.65
N VAL A 596 9.09 28.27 13.21
CA VAL A 596 7.87 27.59 12.78
C VAL A 596 6.71 28.52 13.13
N LYS A 597 6.01 29.02 12.11
CA LYS A 597 4.85 29.89 12.29
C LYS A 597 3.61 29.07 12.62
N GLU A 598 3.39 28.00 11.87
CA GLU A 598 2.20 27.15 12.00
C GLU A 598 2.51 25.71 11.56
N VAL A 599 1.87 24.73 12.20
CA VAL A 599 1.86 23.33 11.77
C VAL A 599 0.43 22.95 11.48
N THR A 600 0.13 22.62 10.24
CA THR A 600 -1.19 22.13 9.80
C THR A 600 -1.14 20.61 9.65
N SER A 601 -2.17 19.92 10.14
CA SER A 601 -2.30 18.46 10.05
C SER A 601 -3.47 18.08 9.14
N ASN A 602 -3.36 16.95 8.43
CA ASN A 602 -4.51 16.36 7.75
C ASN A 602 -5.44 15.61 8.71
N GLU A 603 -5.05 15.35 9.96
CA GLU A 603 -5.88 14.65 10.94
C GLU A 603 -7.24 15.34 11.13
N GLU A 604 -7.23 16.67 11.28
CA GLU A 604 -8.44 17.49 11.48
C GLU A 604 -9.30 17.57 10.22
N LYS A 605 -8.66 17.61 9.04
CA LYS A 605 -9.35 17.74 7.75
C LYS A 605 -9.96 16.43 7.28
N GLU A 606 -9.26 15.32 7.46
CA GLU A 606 -9.66 14.01 6.93
C GLU A 606 -10.40 13.14 7.93
N ASN A 607 -10.38 13.50 9.23
CA ASN A 607 -10.96 12.71 10.32
C ASN A 607 -10.52 11.24 10.22
N LEU A 608 -9.20 11.01 10.28
CA LEU A 608 -8.56 9.70 10.08
C LEU A 608 -9.19 8.61 10.97
N LYS A 609 -9.62 8.98 12.18
CA LYS A 609 -10.36 8.10 13.09
C LYS A 609 -11.65 7.58 12.46
N SER A 610 -12.43 8.42 11.81
CA SER A 610 -13.66 7.99 11.13
C SER A 610 -13.36 7.08 9.93
N GLN A 611 -12.21 7.24 9.28
CA GLN A 611 -11.79 6.35 8.19
C GLN A 611 -11.30 4.99 8.71
N ALA A 612 -10.58 4.98 9.83
CA ALA A 612 -10.18 3.74 10.48
C ALA A 612 -11.38 2.97 11.04
N LEU A 613 -12.29 3.66 11.75
CA LEU A 613 -13.53 3.06 12.25
C LEU A 613 -14.37 2.45 11.11
N ALA A 614 -14.40 3.10 9.96
CA ALA A 614 -15.07 2.54 8.79
C ALA A 614 -14.45 1.23 8.27
N ALA A 615 -13.12 1.12 8.30
CA ALA A 615 -12.43 -0.11 7.93
C ALA A 615 -12.68 -1.22 8.97
N ILE A 616 -12.73 -0.85 10.25
CA ILE A 616 -13.10 -1.76 11.35
C ILE A 616 -14.53 -2.26 11.19
N ASP A 617 -15.48 -1.40 10.81
CA ASP A 617 -16.88 -1.81 10.59
C ASP A 617 -17.01 -2.88 9.50
N VAL A 618 -16.27 -2.71 8.39
CA VAL A 618 -16.17 -3.71 7.31
C VAL A 618 -15.67 -5.05 7.86
N GLU A 619 -14.64 -5.04 8.69
CA GLU A 619 -14.07 -6.26 9.25
C GLU A 619 -15.00 -6.89 10.29
N ASN A 620 -15.68 -6.07 11.10
CA ASN A 620 -16.69 -6.54 12.07
C ASN A 620 -17.86 -7.24 11.38
N LEU A 621 -18.27 -6.80 10.19
CA LEU A 621 -19.31 -7.46 9.40
C LEU A 621 -18.89 -8.86 8.91
N ARG A 622 -17.59 -9.11 8.73
CA ARG A 622 -17.07 -10.44 8.34
C ARG A 622 -17.07 -11.42 9.50
N ILE A 623 -16.85 -10.92 10.72
CA ILE A 623 -16.70 -11.72 11.94
C ILE A 623 -18.03 -12.34 12.41
N THR A 624 -19.19 -11.81 11.99
CA THR A 624 -20.51 -12.23 12.49
C THR A 624 -21.14 -13.47 11.83
N SER A 625 -20.37 -14.44 11.32
CA SER A 625 -20.96 -15.62 10.67
C SER A 625 -21.83 -16.45 11.63
N GLU A 626 -23.10 -16.63 11.25
CA GLU A 626 -24.09 -17.44 11.97
C GLU A 626 -24.01 -18.92 11.61
N ASP A 627 -24.68 -19.77 12.39
CA ASP A 627 -24.78 -21.23 12.26
C ASP A 627 -24.78 -21.73 10.79
N SER A 628 -23.82 -22.58 10.45
CA SER A 628 -23.75 -23.24 9.14
C SER A 628 -24.33 -24.65 9.15
N GLY A 629 -24.78 -25.11 7.99
CA GLY A 629 -25.31 -26.45 7.85
C GLY A 629 -25.73 -26.75 6.42
N SER A 630 -26.01 -28.02 6.15
CA SER A 630 -26.55 -28.46 4.86
C SER A 630 -27.64 -29.52 5.06
N GLY A 631 -28.60 -29.54 4.13
CA GLY A 631 -29.68 -30.53 4.10
C GLY A 631 -29.84 -31.09 2.69
N VAL A 632 -30.12 -32.39 2.59
CA VAL A 632 -30.50 -33.07 1.35
C VAL A 632 -31.98 -33.41 1.44
N TYR A 633 -32.73 -32.99 0.43
CA TYR A 633 -34.18 -33.05 0.35
C TYR A 633 -34.63 -33.94 -0.81
N ALA A 634 -35.71 -34.68 -0.59
CA ALA A 634 -36.34 -35.46 -1.65
C ALA A 634 -37.01 -34.53 -2.68
N GLY A 635 -36.86 -34.85 -3.97
CA GLY A 635 -37.48 -34.12 -5.07
C GLY A 635 -36.82 -32.79 -5.41
N LEU A 636 -37.56 -31.97 -6.16
CA LEU A 636 -37.17 -30.63 -6.58
C LEU A 636 -37.71 -29.59 -5.60
N LYS A 637 -36.83 -28.97 -4.82
CA LYS A 637 -37.17 -27.87 -3.91
C LYS A 637 -36.70 -26.54 -4.47
N LYS A 638 -37.63 -25.59 -4.61
CA LYS A 638 -37.32 -24.23 -5.04
C LYS A 638 -36.96 -23.38 -3.81
N MET A 639 -35.67 -23.13 -3.61
CA MET A 639 -35.16 -22.31 -2.50
C MET A 639 -34.34 -21.15 -3.06
N GLU A 640 -34.75 -19.91 -2.81
CA GLU A 640 -33.99 -18.75 -3.29
C GLU A 640 -32.65 -18.63 -2.56
N LEU A 641 -31.61 -18.22 -3.31
CA LEU A 641 -30.36 -17.77 -2.70
C LEU A 641 -30.61 -16.46 -1.96
N ASP A 642 -30.11 -16.38 -0.74
CA ASP A 642 -30.17 -15.17 0.08
C ASP A 642 -28.85 -14.98 0.83
N GLY A 643 -28.78 -14.12 1.84
CA GLY A 643 -27.53 -13.93 2.56
C GLY A 643 -27.02 -15.19 3.27
N ALA A 644 -27.93 -16.04 3.75
CA ALA A 644 -27.64 -17.23 4.52
C ALA A 644 -27.60 -18.50 3.64
N ILE A 645 -28.54 -18.70 2.72
CA ILE A 645 -28.57 -19.82 1.80
C ILE A 645 -27.57 -19.58 0.68
N GLN A 646 -26.38 -20.19 0.79
CA GLN A 646 -25.26 -19.93 -0.11
C GLN A 646 -25.25 -20.82 -1.35
N GLN A 647 -25.82 -22.02 -1.24
CA GLN A 647 -25.85 -22.96 -2.35
C GLN A 647 -27.13 -23.78 -2.37
N VAL A 648 -27.63 -24.02 -3.59
CA VAL A 648 -28.71 -24.97 -3.87
C VAL A 648 -28.28 -25.85 -5.03
N ALA A 649 -28.09 -27.14 -4.77
CA ALA A 649 -27.72 -28.11 -5.79
C ALA A 649 -28.89 -29.05 -6.11
N ILE A 650 -29.13 -29.32 -7.38
CA ILE A 650 -30.16 -30.23 -7.88
C ILE A 650 -29.44 -31.38 -8.58
N THR A 651 -29.69 -32.61 -8.13
CA THR A 651 -29.14 -33.81 -8.76
C THR A 651 -30.28 -34.69 -9.29
N ARG A 652 -30.15 -35.16 -10.52
CA ARG A 652 -31.01 -36.17 -11.14
C ARG A 652 -30.15 -37.36 -11.54
N THR A 653 -30.41 -38.50 -10.91
CA THR A 653 -29.70 -39.76 -11.16
C THR A 653 -30.40 -40.61 -12.23
N THR A 654 -29.78 -41.71 -12.65
CA THR A 654 -30.33 -42.65 -13.65
C THR A 654 -31.49 -43.49 -13.13
N SER A 655 -31.69 -43.57 -11.81
CA SER A 655 -32.76 -44.34 -11.15
C SER A 655 -33.95 -43.46 -10.74
N ASP A 656 -34.29 -42.48 -11.59
CA ASP A 656 -35.47 -41.60 -11.57
C ASP A 656 -35.68 -40.64 -10.38
N GLY A 657 -34.89 -40.75 -9.31
CA GLY A 657 -34.90 -39.80 -8.20
C GLY A 657 -34.21 -38.47 -8.52
N MET A 658 -34.90 -37.36 -8.23
CA MET A 658 -34.31 -36.01 -8.14
C MET A 658 -34.12 -35.65 -6.66
N THR A 659 -32.99 -35.05 -6.32
CA THR A 659 -32.70 -34.56 -4.96
C THR A 659 -32.24 -33.12 -5.00
N THR A 660 -32.57 -32.37 -3.95
CA THR A 660 -32.12 -31.00 -3.78
C THR A 660 -31.25 -30.91 -2.53
N THR A 661 -30.01 -30.43 -2.65
CA THR A 661 -29.13 -30.13 -1.51
C THR A 661 -29.11 -28.63 -1.29
N ILE A 662 -29.41 -28.18 -0.07
CA ILE A 662 -29.41 -26.75 0.29
C ILE A 662 -28.36 -26.56 1.38
N SER A 663 -27.49 -25.56 1.24
CA SER A 663 -26.50 -25.21 2.25
C SER A 663 -26.70 -23.78 2.76
N ARG A 664 -26.55 -23.63 4.08
CA ARG A 664 -26.65 -22.37 4.81
C ARG A 664 -25.27 -22.02 5.39
N ASN A 665 -24.82 -20.80 5.15
CA ASN A 665 -23.56 -20.21 5.61
C ASN A 665 -22.28 -20.99 5.21
N SER A 666 -22.42 -21.99 4.34
CA SER A 666 -21.32 -22.74 3.74
C SER A 666 -21.68 -23.12 2.30
N GLU A 667 -20.67 -23.38 1.48
CA GLU A 667 -20.86 -24.05 0.19
C GLU A 667 -20.36 -25.49 0.31
N VAL A 668 -21.21 -26.45 -0.07
CA VAL A 668 -20.86 -27.87 -0.07
C VAL A 668 -20.24 -28.18 -1.43
N ASN A 669 -19.01 -28.67 -1.44
CA ASN A 669 -18.35 -29.00 -2.70
C ASN A 669 -18.96 -30.26 -3.32
N THR A 670 -19.90 -30.06 -4.25
CA THR A 670 -20.41 -31.12 -5.12
C THR A 670 -19.69 -31.11 -6.46
N ILE A 671 -19.43 -29.94 -7.05
CA ILE A 671 -18.77 -29.75 -8.35
C ILE A 671 -17.99 -28.41 -8.41
N VAL A 672 -18.53 -27.35 -7.79
CA VAL A 672 -17.97 -25.99 -7.84
C VAL A 672 -17.16 -25.70 -6.56
N PRO A 673 -15.89 -25.25 -6.66
CA PRO A 673 -15.08 -24.89 -5.49
C PRO A 673 -15.74 -23.77 -4.67
N PRO A 674 -15.59 -23.73 -3.34
CA PRO A 674 -16.17 -22.70 -2.49
C PRO A 674 -15.85 -21.26 -2.94
N PHE A 675 -16.75 -20.31 -2.69
CA PHE A 675 -16.62 -18.90 -3.10
C PHE A 675 -15.25 -18.30 -2.75
N ASP A 676 -14.78 -18.51 -1.52
CA ASP A 676 -13.48 -17.97 -1.08
C ASP A 676 -12.31 -18.58 -1.86
N GLN A 677 -12.40 -19.85 -2.25
CA GLN A 677 -11.42 -20.47 -3.14
C GLN A 677 -11.49 -19.85 -4.54
N ARG A 678 -12.69 -19.60 -5.08
CA ARG A 678 -12.87 -18.91 -6.36
C ARG A 678 -12.24 -17.51 -6.33
N GLN A 679 -12.38 -16.76 -5.23
CA GLN A 679 -11.76 -15.44 -5.08
C GLN A 679 -10.22 -15.52 -5.00
N ARG A 680 -9.68 -16.50 -4.27
CA ARG A 680 -8.22 -16.72 -4.22
C ARG A 680 -7.66 -17.08 -5.59
N ASP A 681 -8.34 -17.95 -6.34
CA ASP A 681 -7.93 -18.35 -7.69
C ASP A 681 -7.96 -17.16 -8.66
N LEU A 682 -8.95 -16.25 -8.53
CA LEU A 682 -9.00 -15.01 -9.30
C LEU A 682 -7.84 -14.06 -8.93
N ALA A 683 -7.63 -13.80 -7.64
CA ALA A 683 -6.55 -12.95 -7.16
C ALA A 683 -5.17 -13.48 -7.58
N LEU A 684 -4.98 -14.81 -7.55
CA LEU A 684 -3.75 -15.46 -8.01
C LEU A 684 -3.53 -15.26 -9.52
N LYS A 685 -4.58 -15.42 -10.33
CA LYS A 685 -4.51 -15.17 -11.77
C LYS A 685 -4.16 -13.73 -12.09
N GLU A 686 -4.71 -12.77 -11.34
CA GLU A 686 -4.38 -11.35 -11.51
C GLU A 686 -2.94 -11.04 -11.11
N LEU A 687 -2.46 -11.61 -10.00
CA LEU A 687 -1.07 -11.45 -9.56
C LEU A 687 -0.10 -12.00 -10.61
N ILE A 688 -0.37 -13.19 -11.16
CA ILE A 688 0.43 -13.77 -12.25
C ILE A 688 0.43 -12.85 -13.48
N LYS A 689 -0.74 -12.32 -13.87
CA LYS A 689 -0.85 -11.38 -15.00
C LYS A 689 -0.08 -10.08 -14.76
N GLN A 690 -0.16 -9.50 -13.56
CA GLN A 690 0.61 -8.29 -13.20
C GLN A 690 2.12 -8.56 -13.19
N GLN A 691 2.53 -9.73 -12.71
CA GLN A 691 3.94 -10.15 -12.75
C GLN A 691 4.41 -10.32 -14.21
N GLU A 692 3.63 -10.97 -15.07
CA GLU A 692 3.95 -11.10 -16.50
C GLU A 692 4.02 -9.76 -17.25
N GLN A 693 3.28 -8.74 -16.78
CA GLN A 693 3.31 -7.38 -17.33
C GLN A 693 4.48 -6.54 -16.82
N THR A 694 4.94 -6.78 -15.59
CA THR A 694 6.05 -6.05 -14.96
C THR A 694 7.42 -6.67 -15.24
N VAL A 695 7.47 -7.98 -15.57
CA VAL A 695 8.67 -8.62 -16.12
C VAL A 695 8.89 -8.08 -17.52
N ASP A 696 9.77 -7.10 -17.63
CA ASP A 696 10.20 -6.50 -18.88
C ASP A 696 10.85 -7.58 -19.76
N LYS A 697 10.09 -8.10 -20.71
CA LYS A 697 10.55 -9.16 -21.64
C LYS A 697 11.71 -8.69 -22.54
N THR A 698 12.07 -7.40 -22.50
CA THR A 698 13.25 -6.86 -23.20
C THR A 698 14.57 -7.21 -22.52
N GLN A 699 14.55 -7.76 -21.30
CA GLN A 699 15.74 -8.31 -20.62
C GLN A 699 15.81 -9.84 -20.68
N GLN A 700 15.19 -10.49 -21.68
CA GLN A 700 15.67 -11.82 -22.03
C GLN A 700 17.06 -11.65 -22.66
N PRO A 701 18.12 -12.24 -22.08
CA PRO A 701 19.40 -12.25 -22.75
C PRO A 701 19.18 -12.92 -24.11
N GLU A 702 19.54 -12.21 -25.17
CA GLU A 702 19.78 -12.80 -26.48
C GLU A 702 20.96 -13.79 -26.33
N ASP A 703 20.71 -14.96 -25.75
CA ASP A 703 21.69 -16.02 -25.66
C ASP A 703 21.28 -17.18 -26.58
N GLN A 704 22.07 -17.26 -27.65
CA GLN A 704 22.45 -18.41 -28.49
C GLN A 704 21.70 -18.66 -29.81
#